data_AF-T1L6C8-F1
#
_entry.id   AF-T1L6C8-F1
#
_cell.length_a   1.000
_cell.length_b   1.000
_cell.length_c   1.000
_cell.angle_alpha   90.00
_cell.angle_beta   90.00
_cell.angle_gamma   90.00
#
_symmetry.space_group_name_H-M   'P 1'
#
loop_
_entity.id
_entity.type
_entity.pdbx_description
1 polymer ?
#
loop_
_entity_poly.entity_id
_entity_poly.type
_entity_poly.pdbx_seq_one_letter_code
_entity_poly.pdbx_strand_id
1 'polypeptide(L)'
;MFIHVLIWIFQFCLLIPRAYSFRTTKHDIAFYYKTHDSVFLTNPFNHTTSYGIYVAGQTITIDIPTSVVNVSEILDWKVVSLKKNRLMFVHKNNPYILINQQRIKKMNYSGELSDSIIAFGDNEALHVPTIFNPNLTEPVHKWHYIELLYFDDQSEKVSVMRSLPWLKDDDWKFIKEWKMTDYIHFDNKLYLLIKRSISKQNSQSVIQEISIIQLCIDKGSELISSAVEIHFTRPEFKSNQIIDLIFVFIFGPWDNENDRYQLHTIQYRPSSNTKIYDIYYFRDIISLFAETENECSSASDKSTLLRHYLRSEVGECKKTSRKRCTTKENIVPSKNVIPISRGWYIIYELFPSLIALIHKIQFFTVPFPHFKRTILMHTNPIVHTAICEYYFAVSPCSNLGTINSNLLKHPSQANFYINKHPFGFIYVDKNTNENLFVSIEVCSNLKTCTQCIMYGLYFDCIWSNSICAHDDQPKNKGELTVDNCFKIIQISPSVFKPSLPTRLTIKLDKPLKNDSQEQLVIQAGDNHCTDITIKRSFINCSMHLTKSGHFKIDVSLRSDRYADAAVISAVSTKKVYIDVSKGQYTIAMLFLIFLVFTTFLLVTYTNYNKKHGNEFLEFKRSTRIMKIASKSMKSKKFSLSRKSSPIMKKLTHFR
;
A
#
# COMPACT_ATOMS: atom_id res chain seq x y z
N MET A 1 -18.15 -29.09 -21.18
CA MET A 1 -18.25 -27.63 -20.93
C MET A 1 -18.26 -27.29 -19.43
N PHE A 2 -19.11 -27.91 -18.61
CA PHE A 2 -19.23 -27.60 -17.17
C PHE A 2 -17.99 -27.88 -16.30
N ILE A 3 -17.29 -29.01 -16.54
CA ILE A 3 -16.04 -29.34 -15.83
C ILE A 3 -14.93 -28.32 -16.13
N HIS A 4 -14.86 -27.81 -17.35
CA HIS A 4 -13.90 -26.75 -17.71
C HIS A 4 -14.20 -25.44 -16.99
N VAL A 5 -15.47 -25.08 -16.78
CA VAL A 5 -15.85 -23.87 -16.03
C VAL A 5 -15.44 -23.97 -14.55
N LEU A 6 -15.64 -25.14 -13.91
CA LEU A 6 -15.21 -25.38 -12.53
C LEU A 6 -13.68 -25.37 -12.38
N ILE A 7 -12.96 -25.99 -13.32
CA ILE A 7 -11.50 -25.93 -13.38
C ILE A 7 -11.03 -24.49 -13.58
N TRP A 8 -11.69 -23.72 -14.44
CA TRP A 8 -11.38 -22.30 -14.64
C TRP A 8 -11.64 -21.46 -13.40
N ILE A 9 -12.76 -21.65 -12.69
CA ILE A 9 -13.04 -20.96 -11.43
C ILE A 9 -12.00 -21.33 -10.36
N PHE A 10 -11.65 -22.61 -10.23
CA PHE A 10 -10.65 -23.06 -9.27
C PHE A 10 -9.25 -22.53 -9.63
N GLN A 11 -8.88 -22.56 -10.91
CA GLN A 11 -7.65 -21.94 -11.42
C GLN A 11 -7.65 -20.43 -11.17
N PHE A 12 -8.78 -19.74 -11.40
CA PHE A 12 -8.92 -18.30 -11.18
C PHE A 12 -8.80 -17.95 -9.68
N CYS A 13 -9.48 -18.69 -8.79
CA CYS A 13 -9.38 -18.54 -7.35
C CYS A 13 -7.98 -18.88 -6.81
N LEU A 14 -7.24 -19.79 -7.44
CA LEU A 14 -5.84 -20.09 -7.11
C LEU A 14 -4.84 -19.11 -7.75
N LEU A 15 -5.19 -18.47 -8.86
CA LEU A 15 -4.38 -17.47 -9.54
C LEU A 15 -4.44 -16.11 -8.85
N ILE A 16 -5.57 -15.73 -8.25
CA ILE A 16 -5.73 -14.43 -7.57
C ILE A 16 -4.68 -14.24 -6.43
N PRO A 17 -4.44 -15.22 -5.52
CA PRO A 17 -3.38 -15.11 -4.52
C PRO A 17 -1.96 -15.26 -5.09
N ARG A 18 -1.81 -15.88 -6.26
CA ARG A 18 -0.49 -16.07 -6.91
C ARG A 18 -0.05 -14.89 -7.77
N ALA A 19 -0.98 -14.03 -8.20
CA ALA A 19 -0.68 -12.91 -9.08
C ALA A 19 -0.20 -11.65 -8.34
N TYR A 20 -0.50 -11.53 -7.05
CA TYR A 20 -0.16 -10.34 -6.26
C TYR A 20 0.46 -10.77 -4.93
N SER A 21 1.70 -10.35 -4.66
CA SER A 21 2.42 -10.66 -3.40
C SER A 21 1.88 -9.84 -2.23
N PHE A 22 1.47 -8.60 -2.48
CA PHE A 22 0.71 -7.75 -1.58
C PHE A 22 -0.54 -7.19 -2.29
N ARG A 23 -1.56 -6.82 -1.53
CA ARG A 23 -2.78 -6.20 -2.07
C ARG A 23 -2.51 -4.75 -2.48
N THR A 24 -3.09 -4.29 -3.60
CA THR A 24 -3.15 -2.85 -3.88
C THR A 24 -4.01 -2.17 -2.81
N THR A 25 -3.36 -1.40 -1.93
CA THR A 25 -4.03 -0.84 -0.77
C THR A 25 -4.69 0.49 -1.09
N LYS A 26 -5.94 0.63 -0.61
CA LYS A 26 -6.61 1.93 -0.55
C LYS A 26 -6.06 2.68 0.66
N HIS A 27 -5.53 3.87 0.46
CA HIS A 27 -4.92 4.65 1.55
C HIS A 27 -5.93 5.61 2.19
N ASP A 28 -5.64 6.00 3.42
CA ASP A 28 -6.38 6.98 4.19
C ASP A 28 -6.11 8.37 3.60
N ILE A 29 -7.05 9.29 3.70
CA ILE A 29 -6.97 10.60 3.05
C ILE A 29 -5.70 11.40 3.42
N ALA A 30 -5.26 11.31 4.68
CA ALA A 30 -4.04 11.96 5.17
C ALA A 30 -2.74 11.34 4.62
N PHE A 31 -2.78 10.08 4.20
CA PHE A 31 -1.61 9.34 3.69
C PHE A 31 -1.78 8.89 2.24
N TYR A 32 -2.74 9.49 1.53
CA TYR A 32 -3.21 9.01 0.24
C TYR A 32 -2.20 9.14 -0.90
N TYR A 33 -1.12 9.90 -0.74
CA TYR A 33 -0.01 9.94 -1.72
C TYR A 33 1.34 9.62 -1.09
N LYS A 34 1.44 9.63 0.24
CA LYS A 34 2.69 9.40 0.97
C LYS A 34 2.38 9.09 2.43
N THR A 35 3.03 8.07 2.96
CA THR A 35 3.00 7.78 4.40
C THR A 35 4.25 8.40 5.01
N HIS A 36 4.09 9.42 5.84
CA HIS A 36 5.23 10.08 6.47
C HIS A 36 5.74 9.28 7.67
N ASP A 37 4.83 8.89 8.55
CA ASP A 37 5.12 8.18 9.78
C ASP A 37 4.14 7.00 9.94
N SER A 38 4.65 5.83 10.33
CA SER A 38 3.82 4.65 10.56
C SER A 38 3.16 4.66 11.94
N VAL A 39 3.76 5.34 12.91
CA VAL A 39 3.30 5.35 14.30
C VAL A 39 2.92 6.76 14.70
N PHE A 40 1.82 6.89 15.44
CA PHE A 40 1.26 8.16 15.86
C PHE A 40 0.69 8.06 17.28
N LEU A 41 0.63 9.18 18.00
CA LEU A 41 0.09 9.24 19.35
C LEU A 41 -1.43 9.33 19.29
N THR A 42 -2.14 8.41 19.95
CA THR A 42 -3.61 8.46 20.01
C THR A 42 -4.12 9.57 20.93
N ASN A 43 -3.31 9.99 21.89
CA ASN A 43 -3.56 11.17 22.71
C ASN A 43 -2.23 11.95 22.82
N PRO A 44 -2.02 13.00 22.01
CA PRO A 44 -0.76 13.71 22.03
C PRO A 44 -0.66 14.70 23.21
N PHE A 45 -1.77 15.02 23.89
CA PHE A 45 -1.80 15.94 25.03
C PHE A 45 -1.53 15.26 26.37
N ASN A 46 -1.65 13.94 26.43
CA ASN A 46 -1.41 13.17 27.63
C ASN A 46 -0.51 11.99 27.24
N HIS A 47 0.65 11.84 27.88
CA HIS A 47 1.62 10.78 27.58
C HIS A 47 1.06 9.39 27.90
N THR A 48 0.17 8.90 27.05
CA THR A 48 -0.37 7.54 27.15
C THR A 48 0.63 6.57 26.54
N THR A 49 0.56 5.32 27.01
CA THR A 49 1.27 4.19 26.41
C THR A 49 0.54 3.64 25.18
N SER A 50 -0.49 4.33 24.68
CA SER A 50 -1.33 3.90 23.56
C SER A 50 -0.87 4.57 22.27
N TYR A 51 -0.52 3.73 21.29
CA TYR A 51 -0.02 4.15 20.00
C TYR A 51 -0.94 3.68 18.89
N GLY A 52 -1.24 4.56 17.95
CA GLY A 52 -1.87 4.23 16.70
C GLY A 52 -0.80 3.85 15.68
N ILE A 53 -1.04 2.77 14.93
CA ILE A 53 -0.12 2.31 13.91
C ILE A 53 -0.85 2.18 12.60
N TYR A 54 -0.32 2.82 11.58
CA TYR A 54 -0.81 2.80 10.21
C TYR A 54 0.15 2.05 9.29
N VAL A 55 -0.37 1.06 8.56
CA VAL A 55 0.33 0.40 7.46
C VAL A 55 -0.66 0.14 6.34
N ALA A 56 -0.39 0.72 5.17
CA ALA A 56 -1.07 0.40 3.91
C ALA A 56 -2.62 0.36 4.01
N GLY A 57 -3.23 1.44 4.49
CA GLY A 57 -4.69 1.58 4.59
C GLY A 57 -5.33 0.92 5.81
N GLN A 58 -4.54 0.31 6.69
CA GLN A 58 -5.03 -0.30 7.91
C GLN A 58 -4.44 0.40 9.13
N THR A 59 -5.26 0.57 10.17
CA THR A 59 -4.85 1.16 11.44
C THR A 59 -5.21 0.24 12.59
N ILE A 60 -4.28 0.05 13.53
CA ILE A 60 -4.53 -0.60 14.82
C ILE A 60 -4.11 0.32 15.96
N THR A 61 -4.62 0.04 17.16
CA THR A 61 -4.15 0.64 18.40
C THR A 61 -3.49 -0.43 19.26
N ILE A 62 -2.30 -0.13 19.78
CA ILE A 62 -1.54 -1.00 20.67
C ILE A 62 -1.05 -0.23 21.89
N ASP A 63 -0.87 -0.94 22.99
CA ASP A 63 -0.34 -0.37 24.22
C ASP A 63 1.09 -0.86 24.42
N ILE A 64 2.06 0.05 24.39
CA ILE A 64 3.48 -0.25 24.65
C ILE A 64 3.92 0.55 25.87
N PRO A 65 4.26 -0.10 26.99
CA PRO A 65 4.72 0.62 28.16
C PRO A 65 6.10 1.24 27.91
N THR A 66 6.35 2.41 28.51
CA THR A 66 7.63 3.13 28.41
C THR A 66 8.82 2.32 28.95
N SER A 67 8.57 1.33 29.81
CA SER A 67 9.57 0.37 30.26
C SER A 67 10.13 -0.52 29.14
N VAL A 68 9.45 -0.63 28.00
CA VAL A 68 9.89 -1.43 26.85
C VAL A 68 10.74 -0.58 25.91
N VAL A 69 10.31 0.65 25.63
CA VAL A 69 10.97 1.56 24.69
C VAL A 69 10.44 2.99 24.88
N ASN A 70 11.29 3.98 24.62
CA ASN A 70 10.94 5.40 24.75
C ASN A 70 10.02 5.87 23.61
N VAL A 71 9.20 6.88 23.88
CA VAL A 71 8.22 7.43 22.92
C VAL A 71 8.87 7.87 21.61
N SER A 72 9.98 8.62 21.69
CA SER A 72 10.71 9.10 20.50
C SER A 72 11.19 7.95 19.62
N GLU A 73 11.63 6.84 20.21
CA GLU A 73 12.07 5.67 19.45
C GLU A 73 10.89 4.95 18.78
N ILE A 74 9.74 4.83 19.45
CA ILE A 74 8.53 4.22 18.89
C ILE A 74 8.02 5.00 17.68
N LEU A 75 8.00 6.34 17.76
CA LEU A 75 7.52 7.18 16.66
C LEU A 75 8.41 7.08 15.41
N ASP A 76 9.70 6.75 15.59
CA ASP A 76 10.65 6.49 14.49
C ASP A 76 10.51 5.09 13.85
N TRP A 77 9.58 4.25 14.31
CA TRP A 77 9.41 2.90 13.75
C TRP A 77 8.77 2.93 12.36
N LYS A 78 9.42 2.25 11.41
CA LYS A 78 8.84 1.94 10.10
C LYS A 78 8.16 0.59 10.18
N VAL A 79 6.88 0.59 10.49
CA VAL A 79 6.13 -0.66 10.73
C VAL A 79 5.79 -1.33 9.40
N VAL A 80 6.03 -2.63 9.30
CA VAL A 80 5.76 -3.45 8.10
C VAL A 80 4.57 -4.37 8.29
N SER A 81 4.22 -4.71 9.54
CA SER A 81 3.13 -5.63 9.86
C SER A 81 2.31 -5.19 11.07
N LEU A 82 0.98 -5.35 10.97
CA LEU A 82 0.01 -4.98 12.00
C LEU A 82 -0.41 -6.14 12.92
N LYS A 83 0.35 -7.25 12.94
CA LYS A 83 0.06 -8.37 13.86
C LYS A 83 0.29 -7.92 15.31
N LYS A 84 -0.77 -7.59 16.05
CA LYS A 84 -0.70 -6.98 17.40
C LYS A 84 0.26 -7.67 18.38
N ASN A 85 0.33 -9.01 18.37
CA ASN A 85 1.21 -9.77 19.27
C ASN A 85 2.60 -10.08 18.69
N ARG A 86 2.85 -9.74 17.42
CA ARG A 86 4.07 -10.03 16.66
C ARG A 86 4.33 -8.90 15.66
N LEU A 87 4.33 -7.66 16.14
CA LEU A 87 4.43 -6.49 15.28
C LEU A 87 5.86 -6.37 14.75
N MET A 88 6.02 -6.23 13.43
CA MET A 88 7.33 -6.19 12.79
C MET A 88 7.60 -4.80 12.23
N PHE A 89 8.81 -4.30 12.46
CA PHE A 89 9.20 -2.94 12.12
C PHE A 89 10.69 -2.83 11.86
N VAL A 90 11.09 -1.77 11.16
CA VAL A 90 12.48 -1.37 11.00
C VAL A 90 12.73 -0.13 11.84
N HIS A 91 13.82 -0.16 12.61
CA HIS A 91 14.27 1.00 13.41
C HIS A 91 15.80 1.05 13.39
N LYS A 92 16.38 2.25 13.20
CA LYS A 92 17.84 2.46 13.10
C LYS A 92 18.50 1.39 12.21
N ASN A 93 17.96 1.19 11.00
CA ASN A 93 18.50 0.27 9.98
C ASN A 93 18.59 -1.20 10.39
N ASN A 94 17.75 -1.62 11.36
CA ASN A 94 17.67 -3.01 11.80
C ASN A 94 16.22 -3.47 11.83
N PRO A 95 15.92 -4.71 11.39
CA PRO A 95 14.58 -5.27 11.49
C PRO A 95 14.34 -5.85 12.89
N TYR A 96 13.17 -5.59 13.44
CA TYR A 96 12.75 -6.00 14.78
C TYR A 96 11.34 -6.56 14.78
N ILE A 97 11.06 -7.37 15.80
CA ILE A 97 9.74 -7.86 16.13
C ILE A 97 9.41 -7.53 17.60
N LEU A 98 8.25 -6.91 17.82
CA LEU A 98 7.66 -6.68 19.12
C LEU A 98 6.71 -7.85 19.44
N ILE A 99 7.09 -8.63 20.45
CA ILE A 99 6.37 -9.83 20.89
C ILE A 99 5.50 -9.47 22.09
N ASN A 100 4.20 -9.73 21.98
CA ASN A 100 3.18 -9.51 23.00
C ASN A 100 3.21 -8.10 23.62
N GLN A 101 3.64 -7.08 22.87
CA GLN A 101 3.78 -5.70 23.35
C GLN A 101 4.74 -5.52 24.54
N GLN A 102 5.58 -6.52 24.85
CA GLN A 102 6.41 -6.55 26.05
C GLN A 102 7.92 -6.65 25.75
N ARG A 103 8.28 -7.30 24.64
CA ARG A 103 9.69 -7.58 24.33
C ARG A 103 9.98 -7.29 22.87
N ILE A 104 11.05 -6.54 22.63
CA ILE A 104 11.60 -6.32 21.29
C ILE A 104 12.73 -7.32 21.05
N LYS A 105 12.73 -7.95 19.88
CA LYS A 105 13.79 -8.87 19.43
C LYS A 105 14.24 -8.50 18.03
N LYS A 106 15.55 -8.52 17.78
CA LYS A 106 16.11 -8.33 16.44
C LYS A 106 15.78 -9.54 15.56
N MET A 107 15.31 -9.28 14.35
CA MET A 107 15.06 -10.32 13.34
C MET A 107 16.34 -10.62 12.57
N ASN A 108 16.45 -11.86 12.09
CA ASN A 108 17.61 -12.28 11.30
C ASN A 108 17.49 -11.79 9.86
N TYR A 109 18.44 -10.99 9.41
CA TYR A 109 18.57 -10.54 8.04
C TYR A 109 20.04 -10.63 7.63
N SER A 110 20.32 -11.26 6.48
CA SER A 110 21.69 -11.43 5.98
C SER A 110 22.22 -10.24 5.19
N GLY A 111 21.35 -9.29 4.83
CA GLY A 111 21.73 -8.05 4.16
C GLY A 111 21.90 -6.89 5.14
N GLU A 112 22.06 -5.69 4.59
CA GLU A 112 22.15 -4.43 5.33
C GLU A 112 20.94 -3.58 4.97
N LEU A 113 20.12 -3.22 5.96
CA LEU A 113 19.06 -2.23 5.73
C LEU A 113 19.68 -0.84 5.81
N SER A 114 19.14 0.06 5.01
CA SER A 114 19.41 1.49 5.08
C SER A 114 18.11 2.24 5.27
N ASP A 115 18.19 3.56 5.45
CA ASP A 115 17.07 4.36 5.94
C ASP A 115 15.77 4.23 5.11
N SER A 116 15.83 3.88 3.82
CA SER A 116 14.70 3.98 2.90
C SER A 116 13.86 2.71 2.80
N ILE A 117 12.83 2.60 3.65
CA ILE A 117 11.82 1.52 3.67
C ILE A 117 10.43 2.09 3.40
N ILE A 118 9.68 1.45 2.49
CA ILE A 118 8.28 1.74 2.18
C ILE A 118 7.47 0.46 2.40
N ALA A 119 6.57 0.46 3.38
CA ALA A 119 5.75 -0.71 3.70
C ALA A 119 4.54 -0.82 2.77
N PHE A 120 4.26 -2.02 2.25
CA PHE A 120 3.08 -2.31 1.44
C PHE A 120 1.97 -3.06 2.22
N GLY A 121 2.24 -3.37 3.50
CA GLY A 121 1.39 -4.30 4.25
C GLY A 121 1.70 -5.74 3.86
N ASP A 122 0.88 -6.69 4.34
CA ASP A 122 1.04 -8.12 4.05
C ASP A 122 2.45 -8.68 4.38
N ASN A 123 3.14 -8.06 5.35
CA ASN A 123 4.53 -8.33 5.73
C ASN A 123 5.59 -8.02 4.67
N GLU A 124 5.24 -7.25 3.63
CA GLU A 124 6.16 -6.87 2.55
C GLU A 124 6.53 -5.39 2.61
N ALA A 125 7.78 -5.09 2.26
CA ALA A 125 8.28 -3.72 2.19
C ALA A 125 9.29 -3.56 1.05
N LEU A 126 9.25 -2.42 0.38
CA LEU A 126 10.30 -1.99 -0.54
C LEU A 126 11.44 -1.35 0.24
N HIS A 127 12.64 -1.84 0.04
CA HIS A 127 13.88 -1.24 0.50
C HIS A 127 14.63 -0.64 -0.69
N VAL A 128 15.05 0.61 -0.56
CA VAL A 128 15.91 1.29 -1.55
C VAL A 128 17.25 1.60 -0.88
N PRO A 129 18.26 0.73 -1.03
CA PRO A 129 19.54 0.89 -0.34
C PRO A 129 20.18 2.26 -0.57
N THR A 130 20.66 2.90 0.50
CA THR A 130 21.54 4.06 0.41
C THR A 130 22.96 3.56 0.18
N ILE A 131 23.49 3.82 -1.01
CA ILE A 131 24.88 3.50 -1.37
C ILE A 131 25.71 4.77 -1.20
N PHE A 132 26.73 4.71 -0.36
CA PHE A 132 27.70 5.78 -0.20
C PHE A 132 29.12 5.21 -0.33
N ASN A 133 29.71 5.41 -1.51
CA ASN A 133 31.02 4.88 -1.88
C ASN A 133 31.90 5.98 -2.50
N PRO A 134 32.30 7.02 -1.74
CA PRO A 134 33.01 8.17 -2.28
C PRO A 134 34.37 7.80 -2.91
N ASN A 135 34.99 6.73 -2.39
CA ASN A 135 36.29 6.22 -2.82
C ASN A 135 36.21 5.18 -3.94
N LEU A 136 34.99 4.80 -4.35
CA LEU A 136 34.76 3.80 -5.40
C LEU A 136 35.52 2.50 -5.12
N THR A 137 35.47 2.01 -3.88
CA THR A 137 36.08 0.74 -3.47
C THR A 137 35.05 -0.38 -3.53
N GLU A 138 35.50 -1.61 -3.73
CA GLU A 138 34.61 -2.78 -3.68
C GLU A 138 33.98 -2.86 -2.28
N PRO A 139 32.64 -2.87 -2.17
CA PRO A 139 32.00 -2.93 -0.86
C PRO A 139 32.04 -4.34 -0.29
N VAL A 140 32.05 -4.41 1.04
CA VAL A 140 32.07 -5.67 1.80
C VAL A 140 30.83 -6.52 1.54
N HIS A 141 29.69 -5.86 1.30
CA HIS A 141 28.42 -6.50 0.98
C HIS A 141 27.96 -6.10 -0.42
N LYS A 142 27.43 -7.06 -1.17
CA LYS A 142 26.84 -6.80 -2.48
C LYS A 142 25.53 -6.03 -2.30
N TRP A 143 25.50 -4.77 -2.73
CA TRP A 143 24.28 -3.97 -2.71
C TRP A 143 23.35 -4.32 -3.88
N HIS A 144 22.08 -4.00 -3.69
CA HIS A 144 21.06 -3.97 -4.73
C HIS A 144 20.60 -2.51 -4.89
N TYR A 145 20.04 -2.16 -6.06
CA TYR A 145 19.47 -0.83 -6.25
C TYR A 145 18.11 -0.70 -5.55
N ILE A 146 17.33 -1.78 -5.55
CA ILE A 146 15.99 -1.88 -4.98
C ILE A 146 15.76 -3.33 -4.54
N GLU A 147 15.11 -3.54 -3.41
CA GLU A 147 14.78 -4.86 -2.87
C GLU A 147 13.33 -4.90 -2.40
N LEU A 148 12.60 -5.95 -2.74
CA LEU A 148 11.32 -6.28 -2.13
C LEU A 148 11.59 -7.30 -1.03
N LEU A 149 11.33 -6.90 0.21
CA LEU A 149 11.59 -7.67 1.41
C LEU A 149 10.31 -8.31 1.93
N TYR A 150 10.43 -9.51 2.49
CA TYR A 150 9.39 -10.20 3.24
C TYR A 150 9.82 -10.41 4.68
N PHE A 151 8.95 -10.07 5.62
CA PHE A 151 9.15 -10.22 7.06
C PHE A 151 8.35 -11.42 7.57
N ASP A 152 9.04 -12.50 7.92
CA ASP A 152 8.40 -13.71 8.46
C ASP A 152 8.35 -13.65 9.98
N ASP A 153 7.14 -13.52 10.53
CA ASP A 153 6.93 -13.49 11.96
C ASP A 153 7.17 -14.83 12.65
N GLN A 154 7.06 -15.96 11.94
CA GLN A 154 7.23 -17.30 12.51
C GLN A 154 8.71 -17.68 12.59
N SER A 155 9.44 -17.50 11.49
CA SER A 155 10.87 -17.80 11.47
C SER A 155 11.73 -16.64 12.01
N GLU A 156 11.13 -15.48 12.25
CA GLU A 156 11.79 -14.24 12.70
C GLU A 156 12.92 -13.82 11.75
N LYS A 157 12.71 -14.04 10.46
CA LYS A 157 13.67 -13.76 9.38
C LYS A 157 13.11 -12.74 8.41
N VAL A 158 14.01 -11.94 7.85
CA VAL A 158 13.73 -11.09 6.69
C VAL A 158 14.41 -11.71 5.47
N SER A 159 13.67 -11.84 4.39
CA SER A 159 14.17 -12.41 3.12
C SER A 159 13.92 -11.46 1.96
N VAL A 160 14.88 -11.40 1.03
CA VAL A 160 14.70 -10.69 -0.25
C VAL A 160 13.88 -11.57 -1.18
N MET A 161 12.66 -11.16 -1.52
CA MET A 161 11.80 -11.86 -2.47
C MET A 161 12.22 -11.59 -3.91
N ARG A 162 12.52 -10.32 -4.20
CA ARG A 162 12.94 -9.83 -5.51
C ARG A 162 13.89 -8.67 -5.31
N SER A 163 14.78 -8.46 -6.27
CA SER A 163 15.65 -7.29 -6.28
C SER A 163 15.94 -6.82 -7.68
N LEU A 164 16.29 -5.55 -7.78
CA LEU A 164 17.07 -5.00 -8.88
C LEU A 164 18.52 -5.04 -8.41
N PRO A 165 19.27 -6.12 -8.69
CA PRO A 165 20.67 -6.18 -8.32
C PRO A 165 21.47 -5.17 -9.14
N TRP A 166 22.73 -4.99 -8.77
CA TRP A 166 23.67 -4.36 -9.70
C TRP A 166 23.61 -5.01 -11.08
N LEU A 167 23.69 -4.16 -12.09
CA LEU A 167 23.49 -4.56 -13.48
C LEU A 167 24.76 -5.25 -14.01
N LYS A 168 25.93 -4.97 -13.41
CA LYS A 168 27.13 -5.83 -13.40
C LYS A 168 27.82 -5.79 -12.02
N ASP A 169 28.66 -6.78 -11.73
CA ASP A 169 29.32 -6.93 -10.43
C ASP A 169 30.27 -5.77 -10.06
N ASP A 170 30.67 -4.95 -11.03
CA ASP A 170 31.56 -3.81 -10.82
C ASP A 170 30.89 -2.43 -10.92
N ASP A 171 29.56 -2.36 -10.81
CA ASP A 171 28.81 -1.08 -10.79
C ASP A 171 29.28 -0.14 -9.65
N TRP A 172 29.84 -0.69 -8.57
CA TRP A 172 30.46 0.09 -7.47
C TRP A 172 31.61 1.01 -7.91
N LYS A 173 32.22 0.75 -9.07
CA LYS A 173 33.27 1.61 -9.65
C LYS A 173 32.74 2.94 -10.18
N PHE A 174 31.44 3.05 -10.39
CA PHE A 174 30.83 4.23 -11.00
C PHE A 174 29.94 4.99 -10.01
N ILE A 175 29.33 4.32 -9.05
CA ILE A 175 28.35 4.93 -8.14
C ILE A 175 29.04 5.40 -6.87
N LYS A 176 29.16 6.73 -6.72
CA LYS A 176 29.64 7.36 -5.48
C LYS A 176 28.53 7.54 -4.46
N GLU A 177 27.34 7.91 -4.91
CA GLU A 177 26.18 8.12 -4.05
C GLU A 177 24.92 7.65 -4.78
N TRP A 178 24.06 6.89 -4.09
CA TRP A 178 22.70 6.58 -4.50
C TRP A 178 21.83 6.65 -3.26
N LYS A 179 20.91 7.60 -3.21
CA LYS A 179 20.07 7.83 -2.03
C LYS A 179 18.67 8.21 -2.44
N MET A 180 17.69 7.40 -2.05
CA MET A 180 16.30 7.83 -2.10
C MET A 180 16.08 8.91 -1.04
N THR A 181 15.64 10.09 -1.46
CA THR A 181 15.34 11.21 -0.56
C THR A 181 13.85 11.34 -0.29
N ASP A 182 13.02 10.95 -1.26
CA ASP A 182 11.58 10.99 -1.14
C ASP A 182 10.88 9.93 -2.01
N TYR A 183 9.58 9.73 -1.79
CA TYR A 183 8.71 8.97 -2.65
C TYR A 183 7.29 9.54 -2.62
N ILE A 184 6.54 9.24 -3.68
CA ILE A 184 5.11 9.56 -3.77
C ILE A 184 4.41 8.45 -4.55
N HIS A 185 3.17 8.12 -4.21
CA HIS A 185 2.38 7.14 -4.95
C HIS A 185 1.16 7.79 -5.57
N PHE A 186 0.84 7.48 -6.82
CA PHE A 186 -0.37 7.92 -7.51
C PHE A 186 -1.10 6.70 -8.04
N ASP A 187 -2.33 6.48 -7.57
CA ASP A 187 -3.16 5.32 -7.95
C ASP A 187 -2.39 3.99 -7.78
N ASN A 188 -2.00 3.33 -8.88
CA ASN A 188 -1.23 2.08 -8.86
C ASN A 188 0.28 2.29 -9.13
N LYS A 189 0.79 3.51 -9.02
CA LYS A 189 2.18 3.88 -9.32
C LYS A 189 2.92 4.36 -8.09
N LEU A 190 4.17 3.94 -7.94
CA LEU A 190 5.09 4.44 -6.94
C LEU A 190 6.25 5.14 -7.65
N TYR A 191 6.54 6.39 -7.27
CA TYR A 191 7.66 7.17 -7.78
C TYR A 191 8.69 7.33 -6.68
N LEU A 192 9.90 6.87 -6.94
CA LEU A 192 11.05 6.97 -6.04
C LEU A 192 11.91 8.15 -6.51
N LEU A 193 12.19 9.09 -5.62
CA LEU A 193 13.06 10.23 -5.89
C LEU A 193 14.46 9.95 -5.37
N ILE A 194 15.42 9.86 -6.29
CA ILE A 194 16.77 9.41 -6.01
C ILE A 194 17.74 10.52 -6.38
N LYS A 195 18.50 10.98 -5.39
CA LYS A 195 19.71 11.75 -5.62
C LYS A 195 20.85 10.76 -5.87
N ARG A 196 21.64 10.99 -6.91
CA ARG A 196 22.84 10.18 -7.14
C ARG A 196 24.03 10.96 -7.66
N SER A 197 25.21 10.40 -7.46
CA SER A 197 26.47 10.92 -7.97
C SER A 197 27.27 9.81 -8.63
N ILE A 198 27.58 10.00 -9.91
CA ILE A 198 28.16 8.98 -10.79
C ILE A 198 29.50 9.48 -11.32
N SER A 199 30.52 8.64 -11.23
CA SER A 199 31.83 8.87 -11.86
C SER A 199 31.77 8.51 -13.33
N LYS A 200 32.28 9.38 -14.20
CA LYS A 200 32.43 9.04 -15.62
C LYS A 200 33.54 8.01 -15.80
N GLN A 201 33.32 7.06 -16.71
CA GLN A 201 34.36 6.12 -17.12
C GLN A 201 35.56 6.91 -17.69
N ASN A 202 36.77 6.61 -17.23
CA ASN A 202 38.03 7.23 -17.66
C ASN A 202 38.18 8.73 -17.35
N SER A 203 37.43 9.28 -16.39
CA SER A 203 37.57 10.67 -15.94
C SER A 203 37.42 10.77 -14.42
N GLN A 204 38.13 11.71 -13.79
CA GLN A 204 37.89 12.07 -12.38
C GLN A 204 36.58 12.87 -12.21
N SER A 205 35.89 13.21 -13.30
CA SER A 205 34.65 13.99 -13.23
C SER A 205 33.49 13.19 -12.66
N VAL A 206 32.83 13.79 -11.68
CA VAL A 206 31.61 13.27 -11.05
C VAL A 206 30.43 14.09 -11.57
N ILE A 207 29.39 13.41 -12.02
CA ILE A 207 28.10 14.03 -12.33
C ILE A 207 27.19 13.84 -11.12
N GLN A 208 26.60 14.94 -10.65
CA GLN A 208 25.47 14.90 -9.76
C GLN A 208 24.18 15.12 -10.55
N GLU A 209 23.16 14.33 -10.21
CA GLU A 209 21.90 14.31 -10.91
C GLU A 209 20.75 13.80 -10.04
N ILE A 210 19.55 13.99 -10.58
CA ILE A 210 18.31 13.55 -9.98
C ILE A 210 17.71 12.48 -10.88
N SER A 211 17.34 11.35 -10.28
CA SER A 211 16.69 10.22 -10.93
C SER A 211 15.33 9.99 -10.29
N ILE A 212 14.32 9.72 -11.10
CA ILE A 212 12.99 9.32 -10.66
C ILE A 212 12.69 7.96 -11.26
N ILE A 213 12.45 6.97 -10.40
CA ILE A 213 12.07 5.61 -10.81
C ILE A 213 10.58 5.41 -10.53
N GLN A 214 9.81 5.12 -11.57
CA GLN A 214 8.41 4.71 -11.46
C GLN A 214 8.32 3.18 -11.37
N LEU A 215 7.54 2.68 -10.43
CA LEU A 215 7.16 1.28 -10.26
C LEU A 215 5.62 1.14 -10.32
N CYS A 216 5.11 -0.03 -10.69
CA CYS A 216 3.68 -0.37 -10.72
C CYS A 216 3.31 -1.29 -9.54
N ILE A 217 2.64 -0.71 -8.54
CA ILE A 217 2.25 -1.36 -7.27
C ILE A 217 1.32 -2.55 -7.50
N ASP A 218 0.45 -2.45 -8.51
CA ASP A 218 -0.45 -3.53 -8.93
C ASP A 218 0.26 -4.73 -9.59
N LYS A 219 1.58 -4.85 -9.48
CA LYS A 219 2.33 -6.02 -9.96
C LYS A 219 2.83 -6.92 -8.83
N GLY A 220 2.62 -6.56 -7.57
CA GLY A 220 3.03 -7.38 -6.43
C GLY A 220 4.52 -7.74 -6.51
N SER A 221 4.84 -9.03 -6.61
CA SER A 221 6.24 -9.48 -6.69
C SER A 221 6.96 -8.98 -7.94
N GLU A 222 6.22 -8.71 -9.03
CA GLU A 222 6.80 -8.16 -10.27
C GLU A 222 6.87 -6.63 -10.26
N LEU A 223 6.70 -5.98 -9.10
CA LEU A 223 6.84 -4.53 -8.95
C LEU A 223 8.17 -4.03 -9.53
N ILE A 224 9.28 -4.67 -9.17
CA ILE A 224 10.62 -4.19 -9.54
C ILE A 224 10.86 -4.33 -11.05
N SER A 225 10.33 -5.37 -11.69
CA SER A 225 10.45 -5.54 -13.15
C SER A 225 9.66 -4.48 -13.92
N SER A 226 8.69 -3.80 -13.30
CA SER A 226 7.97 -2.68 -13.93
C SER A 226 8.73 -1.34 -13.94
N ALA A 227 9.97 -1.30 -13.44
CA ALA A 227 10.74 -0.07 -13.29
C ALA A 227 10.99 0.67 -14.61
N VAL A 228 10.66 1.96 -14.62
CA VAL A 228 11.01 2.92 -15.67
C VAL A 228 11.65 4.12 -15.01
N GLU A 229 12.73 4.63 -15.59
CA GLU A 229 13.52 5.70 -15.02
C GLU A 229 13.55 6.92 -15.95
N ILE A 230 13.43 8.10 -15.35
CA ILE A 230 13.83 9.36 -15.97
C ILE A 230 14.90 9.99 -15.08
N HIS A 231 15.83 10.71 -15.68
CA HIS A 231 16.86 11.42 -14.93
C HIS A 231 17.20 12.73 -15.59
N PHE A 232 17.81 13.63 -14.84
CA PHE A 232 18.31 14.88 -15.38
C PHE A 232 19.42 15.48 -14.52
N THR A 233 20.28 16.27 -15.17
CA THR A 233 21.30 17.09 -14.52
C THR A 233 21.12 18.56 -14.87
N ARG A 234 21.73 19.44 -14.09
CA ARG A 234 21.68 20.89 -14.26
C ARG A 234 23.09 21.49 -14.12
N PRO A 235 23.40 22.59 -14.83
CA PRO A 235 24.71 23.24 -14.71
C PRO A 235 25.11 23.57 -13.27
N GLU A 236 24.13 23.95 -12.44
CA GLU A 236 24.31 24.30 -11.04
C GLU A 236 24.77 23.11 -10.17
N PHE A 237 24.44 21.87 -10.54
CA PHE A 237 24.87 20.68 -9.80
C PHE A 237 26.36 20.38 -9.97
N LYS A 238 27.07 21.11 -10.84
CA LYS A 238 28.53 21.04 -10.93
C LYS A 238 29.23 21.78 -9.80
N SER A 239 28.60 22.82 -9.27
CA SER A 239 29.19 23.69 -8.24
C SER A 239 28.46 23.61 -6.90
N ASN A 240 27.18 23.22 -6.90
CA ASN A 240 26.39 23.02 -5.70
C ASN A 240 26.24 21.52 -5.42
N GLN A 241 26.12 21.15 -4.14
CA GLN A 241 25.80 19.80 -3.70
C GLN A 241 24.32 19.70 -3.37
N ILE A 242 23.57 18.82 -4.03
CA ILE A 242 22.20 18.48 -3.63
C ILE A 242 22.25 17.85 -2.22
N ILE A 243 21.51 18.42 -1.28
CA ILE A 243 21.37 17.90 0.09
C ILE A 243 20.09 17.06 0.20
N ASP A 244 19.00 17.55 -0.37
CA ASP A 244 17.67 16.95 -0.24
C ASP A 244 16.81 17.22 -1.47
N LEU A 245 15.84 16.35 -1.73
CA LEU A 245 14.87 16.49 -2.81
C LEU A 245 13.51 16.04 -2.31
N ILE A 246 12.46 16.81 -2.65
CA ILE A 246 11.10 16.59 -2.15
C ILE A 246 10.12 16.60 -3.32
N PHE A 247 9.21 15.64 -3.34
CA PHE A 247 8.05 15.69 -4.24
C PHE A 247 6.99 16.63 -3.71
N VAL A 248 6.52 17.53 -4.57
CA VAL A 248 5.40 18.42 -4.26
C VAL A 248 4.33 18.27 -5.33
N PHE A 249 3.13 17.91 -4.89
CA PHE A 249 1.96 17.82 -5.74
C PHE A 249 0.84 18.71 -5.22
N ILE A 250 0.32 19.55 -6.11
CA ILE A 250 -0.71 20.55 -5.78
C ILE A 250 -2.11 20.01 -6.11
N PHE A 251 -2.91 19.74 -5.08
CA PHE A 251 -4.32 19.36 -5.21
C PHE A 251 -5.26 20.55 -5.23
N GLY A 252 -6.30 20.51 -6.06
CA GLY A 252 -7.35 21.53 -6.09
C GLY A 252 -7.03 22.68 -7.04
N PRO A 253 -7.72 23.83 -6.94
CA PRO A 253 -7.50 24.97 -7.81
C PRO A 253 -6.05 25.48 -7.73
N TRP A 254 -5.46 25.76 -8.89
CA TRP A 254 -4.13 26.34 -9.05
C TRP A 254 -4.09 27.15 -10.35
N ASP A 255 -3.33 28.23 -10.37
CA ASP A 255 -3.34 29.19 -11.49
C ASP A 255 -2.85 28.56 -12.81
N ASN A 256 -1.93 27.59 -12.73
CA ASN A 256 -1.39 26.90 -13.90
C ASN A 256 -1.31 25.39 -13.67
N GLU A 257 -2.16 24.63 -14.36
CA GLU A 257 -2.21 23.16 -14.31
C GLU A 257 -0.85 22.50 -14.56
N ASN A 258 0.02 23.12 -15.37
CA ASN A 258 1.35 22.60 -15.69
C ASN A 258 2.34 22.65 -14.51
N ASP A 259 2.02 23.41 -13.46
CA ASP A 259 2.90 23.62 -12.31
C ASP A 259 2.50 22.75 -11.12
N ARG A 260 1.56 21.82 -11.29
CA ARG A 260 1.09 20.94 -10.21
C ARG A 260 2.15 19.96 -9.73
N TYR A 261 2.96 19.43 -10.65
CA TYR A 261 4.05 18.52 -10.34
C TYR A 261 5.34 19.30 -10.17
N GLN A 262 5.80 19.36 -8.94
CA GLN A 262 6.97 20.12 -8.55
C GLN A 262 7.98 19.20 -7.90
N LEU A 263 9.23 19.50 -8.18
CA LEU A 263 10.37 18.92 -7.51
C LEU A 263 11.13 20.04 -6.83
N HIS A 264 11.11 20.00 -5.51
CA HIS A 264 11.81 20.96 -4.68
C HIS A 264 13.18 20.40 -4.36
N THR A 265 14.21 21.21 -4.52
CA THR A 265 15.59 20.78 -4.27
C THR A 265 16.22 21.69 -3.25
N ILE A 266 16.95 21.12 -2.30
CA ILE A 266 17.80 21.87 -1.37
C ILE A 266 19.24 21.58 -1.75
N GLN A 267 19.99 22.63 -2.05
CA GLN A 267 21.36 22.56 -2.52
C GLN A 267 22.26 23.35 -1.56
N TYR A 268 23.44 22.83 -1.27
CA TYR A 268 24.50 23.52 -0.57
C TYR A 268 25.47 24.12 -1.59
N ARG A 269 25.73 25.42 -1.50
CA ARG A 269 26.75 26.10 -2.30
C ARG A 269 28.00 26.28 -1.44
N PRO A 270 29.07 25.50 -1.67
CA PRO A 270 30.28 25.55 -0.84
C PRO A 270 30.99 26.90 -0.91
N SER A 271 30.96 27.57 -2.06
CA SER A 271 31.68 28.84 -2.27
C SER A 271 31.17 29.99 -1.39
N SER A 272 29.89 29.98 -1.02
CA SER A 272 29.29 30.99 -0.14
C SER A 272 28.83 30.41 1.21
N ASN A 273 29.01 29.11 1.44
CA ASN A 273 28.47 28.40 2.60
C ASN A 273 26.96 28.67 2.80
N THR A 274 26.19 28.69 1.71
CA THR A 274 24.75 28.98 1.73
C THR A 274 23.93 27.81 1.20
N LYS A 275 22.69 27.69 1.70
CA LYS A 275 21.69 26.78 1.15
C LYS A 275 20.81 27.50 0.13
N ILE A 276 20.51 26.81 -0.95
CA ILE A 276 19.68 27.27 -2.07
C ILE A 276 18.55 26.29 -2.24
N TYR A 277 17.40 26.79 -2.64
CA TYR A 277 16.21 26.03 -2.88
C TYR A 277 15.66 26.42 -4.22
N ASP A 278 15.55 25.43 -5.07
CA ASP A 278 15.06 25.58 -6.43
C ASP A 278 13.84 24.69 -6.62
N ILE A 279 12.88 25.20 -7.38
CA ILE A 279 11.71 24.45 -7.83
C ILE A 279 11.88 24.14 -9.31
N TYR A 280 11.76 22.85 -9.65
CA TYR A 280 11.63 22.38 -11.02
C TYR A 280 10.20 21.91 -11.27
N TYR A 281 9.61 22.37 -12.38
CA TYR A 281 8.28 21.96 -12.81
C TYR A 281 8.35 20.84 -13.83
N PHE A 282 7.42 19.89 -13.70
CA PHE A 282 7.24 18.80 -14.67
C PHE A 282 5.89 18.94 -15.34
N ARG A 283 5.90 19.20 -16.64
CA ARG A 283 4.68 19.09 -17.45
C ARG A 283 4.40 17.61 -17.67
N ASP A 284 3.29 17.13 -17.11
CA ASP A 284 2.77 15.77 -17.29
C ASP A 284 3.81 14.66 -17.05
N ILE A 285 4.27 14.54 -15.80
CA ILE A 285 5.22 13.50 -15.37
C ILE A 285 4.72 12.09 -15.73
N ILE A 286 3.41 11.85 -15.72
CA ILE A 286 2.81 10.54 -16.00
C ILE A 286 3.06 10.15 -17.46
N SER A 287 2.77 11.05 -18.40
CA SER A 287 3.00 10.80 -19.82
C SER A 287 4.47 10.59 -20.15
N LEU A 288 5.38 11.26 -19.45
CA LEU A 288 6.83 11.17 -19.67
C LEU A 288 7.37 9.75 -19.42
N PHE A 289 6.89 9.06 -18.38
CA PHE A 289 7.26 7.66 -18.14
C PHE A 289 6.70 6.73 -19.20
N ALA A 290 5.45 6.96 -19.62
CA ALA A 290 4.83 6.15 -20.67
C ALA A 290 5.52 6.34 -22.04
N GLU A 291 5.94 7.56 -22.35
CA GLU A 291 6.73 7.89 -23.55
C GLU A 291 8.08 7.17 -23.50
N THR A 292 8.78 7.23 -22.36
CA THR A 292 10.08 6.58 -22.16
C THR A 292 9.99 5.06 -22.39
N GLU A 293 8.95 4.41 -21.87
CA GLU A 293 8.73 2.97 -22.08
C GLU A 293 8.45 2.65 -23.56
N ASN A 294 7.62 3.47 -24.23
CA ASN A 294 7.28 3.29 -25.64
C ASN A 294 8.48 3.51 -26.56
N GLU A 295 9.28 4.56 -26.34
CA GLU A 295 10.51 4.85 -27.10
C GLU A 295 11.54 3.73 -26.95
N CYS A 296 11.70 3.20 -25.75
CA CYS A 296 12.60 2.08 -25.53
C CYS A 296 12.10 0.82 -26.26
N SER A 297 10.79 0.57 -26.22
CA SER A 297 10.17 -0.58 -26.89
C SER A 297 10.25 -0.50 -28.42
N SER A 298 10.29 0.72 -28.97
CA SER A 298 10.46 0.97 -30.41
C SER A 298 11.92 1.00 -30.86
N ALA A 299 12.89 0.81 -29.96
CA ALA A 299 14.32 0.98 -30.20
C ALA A 299 14.69 2.38 -30.69
N SER A 300 14.13 3.42 -30.06
CA SER A 300 14.49 4.81 -30.35
C SER A 300 15.78 5.22 -29.64
N ASP A 301 16.67 5.89 -30.38
CA ASP A 301 17.94 6.47 -29.89
C ASP A 301 17.77 7.52 -28.78
N LYS A 302 16.53 7.99 -28.55
CA LYS A 302 16.20 8.98 -27.49
C LYS A 302 16.13 8.37 -26.10
N SER A 303 16.12 7.04 -26.00
CA SER A 303 16.01 6.29 -24.75
C SER A 303 17.10 5.22 -24.69
N THR A 304 17.57 4.95 -23.48
CA THR A 304 18.57 3.91 -23.24
C THR A 304 18.10 3.01 -22.08
N LEU A 305 18.97 2.11 -21.64
CA LEU A 305 18.76 1.32 -20.45
C LEU A 305 19.56 1.93 -19.30
N LEU A 306 19.01 1.91 -18.09
CA LEU A 306 19.68 2.40 -16.88
C LEU A 306 21.13 1.88 -16.78
N ARG A 307 21.34 0.59 -17.10
CA ARG A 307 22.67 -0.05 -17.07
C ARG A 307 23.70 0.65 -17.97
N HIS A 308 23.26 1.07 -19.15
CA HIS A 308 24.13 1.65 -20.17
C HIS A 308 24.44 3.09 -19.78
N TYR A 309 23.41 3.80 -19.32
CA TYR A 309 23.54 5.15 -18.80
C TYR A 309 24.53 5.24 -17.63
N LEU A 310 24.36 4.44 -16.58
CA LEU A 310 25.22 4.48 -15.38
C LEU A 310 26.70 4.26 -15.68
N ARG A 311 26.99 3.52 -16.76
CA ARG A 311 28.36 3.16 -17.16
C ARG A 311 28.90 4.02 -18.30
N SER A 312 28.12 4.97 -18.82
CA SER A 312 28.43 5.68 -20.06
C SER A 312 28.73 4.73 -21.24
N GLU A 313 28.13 3.54 -21.23
CA GLU A 313 28.25 2.55 -22.31
C GLU A 313 27.29 2.92 -23.44
N VAL A 314 27.75 2.80 -24.70
CA VAL A 314 26.85 2.92 -25.86
C VAL A 314 25.99 1.68 -25.91
N GLY A 315 24.68 1.86 -25.75
CA GLY A 315 23.74 0.76 -25.81
C GLY A 315 22.31 1.22 -25.97
N GLU A 316 21.61 0.57 -26.87
CA GLU A 316 20.24 0.91 -27.24
C GLU A 316 19.24 -0.02 -26.59
N CYS A 317 18.01 0.48 -26.49
CA CYS A 317 16.88 -0.38 -26.24
C CYS A 317 16.64 -1.30 -27.45
N LYS A 318 16.28 -2.56 -27.20
CA LYS A 318 15.93 -3.50 -28.26
C LYS A 318 14.43 -3.41 -28.55
N LYS A 319 14.08 -3.49 -29.84
CA LYS A 319 12.68 -3.51 -30.28
C LYS A 319 11.96 -4.68 -29.62
N THR A 320 10.94 -4.40 -28.82
CA THR A 320 10.18 -5.40 -28.06
C THR A 320 8.70 -5.05 -28.05
N SER A 321 7.82 -6.04 -27.89
CA SER A 321 6.37 -5.86 -27.81
C SER A 321 5.90 -5.51 -26.38
N ARG A 322 6.71 -4.78 -25.60
CA ARG A 322 6.39 -4.49 -24.19
C ARG A 322 5.06 -3.76 -24.08
N LYS A 323 4.24 -4.19 -23.13
CA LYS A 323 3.04 -3.45 -22.69
C LYS A 323 3.38 -2.72 -21.39
N ARG A 324 2.71 -1.59 -21.14
CA ARG A 324 2.88 -0.81 -19.90
C ARG A 324 2.87 -1.69 -18.65
N CYS A 325 3.86 -1.51 -17.77
CA CYS A 325 4.04 -2.29 -16.54
C CYS A 325 4.23 -3.80 -16.76
N THR A 326 4.70 -4.24 -17.93
CA THR A 326 5.00 -5.65 -18.16
C THR A 326 6.42 -5.81 -18.68
N THR A 327 7.32 -6.18 -17.77
CA THR A 327 8.59 -6.77 -18.17
C THR A 327 8.80 -8.03 -17.34
N LYS A 328 9.49 -9.02 -17.92
CA LYS A 328 9.85 -10.26 -17.22
C LYS A 328 11.31 -10.26 -16.76
N GLU A 329 12.04 -9.17 -17.02
CA GLU A 329 13.48 -9.06 -16.81
C GLU A 329 13.79 -7.74 -16.11
N ASN A 330 14.91 -7.65 -15.40
CA ASN A 330 15.39 -6.43 -14.75
C ASN A 330 15.93 -5.40 -15.77
N ILE A 331 15.11 -5.06 -16.76
CA ILE A 331 15.42 -4.08 -17.79
C ILE A 331 14.67 -2.80 -17.47
N VAL A 332 15.42 -1.78 -17.09
CA VAL A 332 14.90 -0.46 -16.72
C VAL A 332 15.13 0.51 -17.89
N PRO A 333 14.09 0.87 -18.68
CA PRO A 333 14.18 1.97 -19.62
C PRO A 333 14.56 3.26 -18.90
N SER A 334 15.39 4.07 -19.53
CA SER A 334 16.01 5.24 -18.94
C SER A 334 16.06 6.38 -19.97
N LYS A 335 15.62 7.57 -19.58
CA LYS A 335 15.63 8.76 -20.44
C LYS A 335 16.15 9.98 -19.70
N ASN A 336 17.08 10.69 -20.35
CA ASN A 336 17.49 12.02 -19.91
C ASN A 336 16.40 13.03 -20.30
N VAL A 337 15.95 13.82 -19.33
CA VAL A 337 14.89 14.81 -19.52
C VAL A 337 15.45 16.20 -19.22
N ILE A 338 14.97 17.22 -19.93
CA ILE A 338 15.28 18.61 -19.58
C ILE A 338 14.06 19.12 -18.82
N PRO A 339 14.11 19.31 -17.49
CA PRO A 339 12.95 19.81 -16.77
C PRO A 339 12.53 21.17 -17.33
N ILE A 340 11.23 21.39 -17.39
CA ILE A 340 10.62 22.53 -18.07
C ILE A 340 10.45 23.65 -17.04
N SER A 341 11.04 24.82 -17.31
CA SER A 341 11.07 26.03 -16.47
C SER A 341 11.62 25.87 -15.05
N ARG A 342 12.62 26.69 -14.71
CA ARG A 342 13.07 26.88 -13.32
C ARG A 342 12.18 27.95 -12.69
N GLY A 343 11.54 27.60 -11.58
CA GLY A 343 10.83 28.57 -10.74
C GLY A 343 11.72 29.08 -9.63
N TRP A 344 11.45 30.31 -9.20
CA TRP A 344 11.89 30.80 -7.90
C TRP A 344 10.66 30.86 -7.01
N TYR A 345 10.75 30.26 -5.83
CA TYR A 345 9.70 30.43 -4.82
C TYR A 345 10.10 31.52 -3.84
N ILE A 346 9.18 32.46 -3.61
CA ILE A 346 9.40 33.71 -2.88
C ILE A 346 9.54 33.50 -1.35
N ILE A 347 9.53 32.26 -0.84
CA ILE A 347 9.82 31.97 0.59
C ILE A 347 11.11 32.65 1.06
N TYR A 348 12.08 32.79 0.17
CA TYR A 348 13.36 33.42 0.45
C TYR A 348 13.29 34.88 0.88
N GLU A 349 12.29 35.62 0.43
CA GLU A 349 12.10 37.00 0.85
C GLU A 349 11.42 37.11 2.22
N LEU A 350 10.66 36.09 2.63
CA LEU A 350 9.96 36.09 3.92
C LEU A 350 10.86 35.72 5.11
N PHE A 351 11.93 34.94 4.89
CA PHE A 351 12.85 34.50 5.96
C PHE A 351 14.35 34.46 5.59
N PRO A 352 14.94 35.54 5.04
CA PRO A 352 16.35 35.55 4.64
C PRO A 352 17.33 35.22 5.78
N SER A 353 16.99 35.54 7.03
CA SER A 353 17.81 35.25 8.21
C SER A 353 17.73 33.81 8.72
N LEU A 354 16.70 33.03 8.34
CA LEU A 354 16.50 31.66 8.84
C LEU A 354 17.10 30.58 7.93
N ILE A 355 17.53 30.91 6.71
CA ILE A 355 18.05 29.96 5.71
C ILE A 355 19.20 29.12 6.27
N ALA A 356 20.09 29.75 7.04
CA ALA A 356 21.22 29.07 7.66
C ALA A 356 20.79 28.04 8.72
N LEU A 357 19.62 28.24 9.35
CA LEU A 357 19.09 27.40 10.42
C LEU A 357 18.21 26.26 9.90
N ILE A 358 17.65 26.38 8.69
CA ILE A 358 16.81 25.33 8.09
C ILE A 358 17.68 24.11 7.82
N HIS A 359 17.33 22.97 8.40
CA HIS A 359 18.03 21.70 8.18
C HIS A 359 17.18 20.64 7.48
N LYS A 360 15.85 20.80 7.46
CA LYS A 360 14.92 19.89 6.77
C LYS A 360 13.69 20.66 6.30
N ILE A 361 13.21 20.37 5.10
CA ILE A 361 11.92 20.85 4.61
C ILE A 361 11.02 19.65 4.40
N GLN A 362 9.74 19.79 4.72
CA GLN A 362 8.75 18.77 4.42
C GLN A 362 7.53 19.43 3.78
N PHE A 363 7.02 18.78 2.75
CA PHE A 363 5.74 19.14 2.16
C PHE A 363 4.70 18.10 2.59
N PHE A 364 3.55 18.60 2.98
CA PHE A 364 2.40 17.82 3.38
C PHE A 364 1.16 18.34 2.67
N THR A 365 0.26 17.45 2.26
CA THR A 365 -0.95 17.84 1.54
C THR A 365 -2.10 16.88 1.81
N VAL A 366 -3.30 17.45 1.96
CA VAL A 366 -4.57 16.72 2.06
C VAL A 366 -5.34 16.96 0.78
N PRO A 367 -5.70 15.91 0.03
CA PRO A 367 -6.43 16.05 -1.23
C PRO A 367 -7.89 16.50 -1.01
N PHE A 368 -8.71 16.39 -2.06
CA PHE A 368 -10.15 16.63 -1.96
C PHE A 368 -10.76 15.86 -0.78
N PRO A 369 -11.70 16.45 -0.03
CA PRO A 369 -12.28 17.79 -0.20
C PRO A 369 -11.54 18.92 0.53
N HIS A 370 -10.44 18.64 1.24
CA HIS A 370 -9.78 19.64 2.09
C HIS A 370 -8.86 20.58 1.32
N PHE A 371 -8.15 20.07 0.30
CA PHE A 371 -7.18 20.81 -0.51
C PHE A 371 -6.14 21.59 0.32
N LYS A 372 -5.78 21.08 1.48
CA LYS A 372 -4.85 21.73 2.41
C LYS A 372 -3.42 21.40 2.01
N ARG A 373 -2.54 22.40 1.98
CA ARG A 373 -1.15 22.24 1.52
C ARG A 373 -0.25 23.00 2.49
N THR A 374 0.73 22.32 3.05
CA THR A 374 1.59 22.90 4.08
C THR A 374 3.03 22.57 3.76
N ILE A 375 3.88 23.60 3.79
CA ILE A 375 5.32 23.45 3.78
C ILE A 375 5.85 23.77 5.18
N LEU A 376 6.65 22.84 5.69
CA LEU A 376 7.28 22.91 7.00
C LEU A 376 8.77 23.12 6.80
N MET A 377 9.30 24.17 7.41
CA MET A 377 10.71 24.51 7.35
C MET A 377 11.31 24.33 8.74
N HIS A 378 11.88 23.16 8.98
CA HIS A 378 12.42 22.77 10.28
C HIS A 378 13.78 23.40 10.50
N THR A 379 13.91 24.08 11.64
CA THR A 379 15.12 24.79 12.03
C THR A 379 15.74 24.20 13.29
N ASN A 380 17.01 24.52 13.55
CA ASN A 380 17.65 24.29 14.83
C ASN A 380 18.24 25.62 15.31
N PRO A 381 17.77 26.21 16.42
CA PRO A 381 16.76 25.69 17.38
C PRO A 381 15.33 25.69 16.82
N ILE A 382 14.49 24.78 17.32
CA ILE A 382 13.16 24.51 16.74
C ILE A 382 12.15 25.65 16.84
N VAL A 383 12.38 26.62 17.72
CA VAL A 383 11.53 27.80 17.90
C VAL A 383 11.35 28.61 16.61
N HIS A 384 12.33 28.55 15.70
CA HIS A 384 12.27 29.22 14.41
C HIS A 384 11.64 28.38 13.30
N THR A 385 11.14 27.18 13.62
CA THR A 385 10.46 26.33 12.63
C THR A 385 9.22 27.04 12.14
N ALA A 386 9.10 27.14 10.82
CA ALA A 386 8.01 27.83 10.17
C ALA A 386 7.04 26.83 9.55
N ILE A 387 5.76 27.07 9.77
CA ILE A 387 4.62 26.34 9.22
C ILE A 387 3.91 27.31 8.28
N CYS A 388 3.97 27.03 6.98
CA CYS A 388 3.42 27.89 5.96
C CYS A 388 2.36 27.16 5.15
N GLU A 389 1.24 27.83 4.91
CA GLU A 389 0.27 27.34 3.94
C GLU A 389 0.78 27.57 2.51
N TYR A 390 0.79 26.55 1.67
CA TYR A 390 1.47 26.60 0.39
C TYR A 390 0.55 27.13 -0.73
N TYR A 391 0.73 28.40 -1.09
CA TYR A 391 0.01 29.09 -2.18
C TYR A 391 0.94 29.73 -3.20
N PHE A 392 0.40 30.15 -4.34
CA PHE A 392 1.17 30.84 -5.40
C PHE A 392 1.59 32.25 -4.96
N ALA A 393 0.81 32.90 -4.09
CA ALA A 393 1.06 34.24 -3.55
C ALA A 393 1.78 34.20 -2.17
N VAL A 394 1.85 35.35 -1.49
CA VAL A 394 2.42 35.47 -0.13
C VAL A 394 1.72 34.48 0.80
N SER A 395 2.47 33.46 1.20
CA SER A 395 1.98 32.37 2.03
C SER A 395 1.90 32.82 3.49
N PRO A 396 0.74 32.70 4.18
CA PRO A 396 0.68 32.95 5.60
C PRO A 396 1.55 31.91 6.30
N CYS A 397 2.55 32.39 7.03
CA CYS A 397 3.49 31.58 7.78
C CYS A 397 3.37 31.91 9.27
N SER A 398 3.35 30.88 10.10
CA SER A 398 3.50 31.00 11.55
C SER A 398 4.78 30.31 11.98
N ASN A 399 5.53 30.91 12.90
CA ASN A 399 6.67 30.23 13.52
C ASN A 399 6.23 29.53 14.82
N LEU A 400 6.96 28.48 15.20
CA LEU A 400 6.63 27.66 16.35
C LEU A 400 6.71 28.43 17.68
N GLY A 401 7.64 29.40 17.78
CA GLY A 401 7.75 30.28 18.95
C GLY A 401 6.52 31.15 19.22
N THR A 402 5.83 31.60 18.16
CA THR A 402 4.56 32.33 18.29
C THR A 402 3.42 31.39 18.68
N ILE A 403 3.43 30.14 18.21
CA ILE A 403 2.40 29.14 18.53
C ILE A 403 2.51 28.68 19.98
N ASN A 404 3.74 28.51 20.50
CA ASN A 404 3.97 28.14 21.88
C ASN A 404 5.17 28.90 22.46
N SER A 405 4.87 29.98 23.18
CA SER A 405 5.87 30.83 23.82
C SER A 405 6.68 30.12 24.92
N ASN A 406 6.21 29.00 25.47
CA ASN A 406 6.97 28.23 26.46
C ASN A 406 8.18 27.51 25.85
N LEU A 407 8.21 27.28 24.53
CA LEU A 407 9.38 26.71 23.83
C LEU A 407 10.61 27.62 23.87
N LEU A 408 10.44 28.91 24.15
CA LEU A 408 11.55 29.87 24.27
C LEU A 408 12.46 29.57 25.47
N LYS A 409 12.04 28.70 26.40
CA LYS A 409 12.78 28.42 27.64
C LYS A 409 14.00 27.52 27.43
N HIS A 410 14.03 26.70 26.38
CA HIS A 410 15.18 25.86 26.04
C HIS A 410 15.41 25.81 24.52
N PRO A 411 16.62 26.12 24.01
CA PRO A 411 16.95 25.91 22.60
C PRO A 411 17.03 24.40 22.33
N SER A 412 15.87 23.83 22.05
CA SER A 412 15.61 22.40 22.00
C SER A 412 15.78 21.88 20.58
N GLN A 413 16.47 20.73 20.45
CA GLN A 413 16.43 19.93 19.23
C GLN A 413 15.27 18.95 19.36
N ALA A 414 14.33 18.97 18.44
CA ALA A 414 13.20 18.04 18.46
C ALA A 414 13.16 17.17 17.20
N ASN A 415 12.69 15.95 17.37
CA ASN A 415 12.18 15.15 16.26
C ASN A 415 10.79 15.65 15.89
N PHE A 416 10.38 15.42 14.65
CA PHE A 416 9.10 15.86 14.12
C PHE A 416 8.37 14.70 13.45
N TYR A 417 7.07 14.64 13.68
CA TYR A 417 6.17 13.60 13.18
C TYR A 417 4.84 14.19 12.73
N ILE A 418 4.21 13.59 11.73
CA ILE A 418 2.83 13.88 11.33
C ILE A 418 1.91 12.91 12.06
N ASN A 419 1.08 13.44 12.96
CA ASN A 419 0.11 12.66 13.69
C ASN A 419 -1.14 12.42 12.84
N LYS A 420 -1.56 11.16 12.73
CA LYS A 420 -2.77 10.80 11.98
C LYS A 420 -4.04 11.21 12.73
N HIS A 421 -4.12 10.90 14.02
CA HIS A 421 -5.35 11.05 14.79
C HIS A 421 -5.04 11.21 16.30
N PRO A 422 -5.35 12.38 16.91
CA PRO A 422 -5.90 13.59 16.29
C PRO A 422 -4.93 14.18 15.27
N PHE A 423 -5.47 14.76 14.20
CA PHE A 423 -4.67 15.11 13.05
C PHE A 423 -3.84 16.38 13.27
N GLY A 424 -2.52 16.29 13.10
CA GLY A 424 -1.63 17.40 13.39
C GLY A 424 -0.15 17.10 13.30
N PHE A 425 0.66 17.98 13.87
CA PHE A 425 2.10 17.87 13.95
C PHE A 425 2.53 17.59 15.38
N ILE A 426 3.44 16.64 15.57
CA ILE A 426 4.08 16.37 16.86
C ILE A 426 5.56 16.74 16.74
N TYR A 427 6.03 17.49 17.72
CA TYR A 427 7.45 17.73 17.96
C TYR A 427 7.82 17.05 19.28
N VAL A 428 8.87 16.24 19.30
CA VAL A 428 9.35 15.55 20.51
C VAL A 428 10.78 16.00 20.80
N ASP A 429 11.00 16.67 21.91
CA ASP A 429 12.32 17.12 22.32
C ASP A 429 13.25 15.92 22.55
N LYS A 430 14.46 15.98 21.99
CA LYS A 430 15.41 14.85 22.04
C LYS A 430 15.97 14.60 23.43
N ASN A 431 15.99 15.60 24.32
CA ASN A 431 16.63 15.49 25.63
C ASN A 431 15.62 15.12 26.72
N THR A 432 14.46 15.76 26.72
CA THR A 432 13.41 15.63 27.73
C THR A 432 12.33 14.63 27.35
N ASN A 433 12.20 14.29 26.06
CA ASN A 433 11.05 13.57 25.48
C ASN A 433 9.69 14.28 25.70
N GLU A 434 9.69 15.54 26.12
CA GLU A 434 8.48 16.36 26.11
C GLU A 434 7.99 16.53 24.67
N ASN A 435 6.68 16.48 24.49
CA ASN A 435 6.08 16.63 23.17
C ASN A 435 5.25 17.92 23.08
N LEU A 436 5.19 18.46 21.87
CA LEU A 436 4.31 19.55 21.49
C LEU A 436 3.43 19.08 20.34
N PHE A 437 2.13 19.26 20.48
CA PHE A 437 1.18 19.02 19.43
C PHE A 437 0.65 20.32 18.84
N VAL A 438 0.65 20.42 17.51
CA VAL A 438 0.03 21.51 16.75
C VAL A 438 -1.04 20.90 15.86
N SER A 439 -2.31 21.12 16.21
CA SER A 439 -3.46 20.59 15.47
C SER A 439 -3.57 21.21 14.08
N ILE A 440 -3.97 20.41 13.09
CA ILE A 440 -4.29 20.90 11.74
C ILE A 440 -5.81 20.94 11.59
N GLU A 441 -6.37 22.15 11.53
CA GLU A 441 -7.81 22.32 11.34
C GLU A 441 -8.26 21.84 9.95
N VAL A 442 -9.19 20.88 9.92
CA VAL A 442 -9.69 20.24 8.69
C VAL A 442 -11.21 20.26 8.55
N CYS A 443 -11.96 20.36 9.66
CA CYS A 443 -13.41 20.24 9.67
C CYS A 443 -14.10 21.48 9.09
N SER A 444 -13.67 22.68 9.47
CA SER A 444 -14.24 23.95 9.00
C SER A 444 -14.12 24.17 7.48
N ASN A 445 -13.24 23.42 6.80
CA ASN A 445 -13.12 23.44 5.33
C ASN A 445 -14.23 22.63 4.64
N LEU A 446 -14.91 21.73 5.34
CA LEU A 446 -15.98 20.89 4.81
C LEU A 446 -17.31 21.64 4.87
N LYS A 447 -17.87 21.98 3.70
CA LYS A 447 -18.99 22.93 3.60
C LYS A 447 -20.37 22.28 3.55
N THR A 448 -20.43 20.95 3.43
CA THR A 448 -21.68 20.21 3.34
C THR A 448 -21.69 19.07 4.36
N CYS A 449 -22.90 18.64 4.76
CA CYS A 449 -23.04 17.45 5.61
C CYS A 449 -22.35 16.23 4.99
N THR A 450 -22.55 16.02 3.68
CA THR A 450 -21.90 14.93 2.94
C THR A 450 -20.39 14.99 3.11
N GLN A 451 -19.76 16.14 2.85
CA GLN A 451 -18.31 16.29 2.99
C GLN A 451 -17.86 16.07 4.43
N CYS A 452 -18.57 16.68 5.39
CA CYS A 452 -18.27 16.61 6.80
C CYS A 452 -18.27 15.18 7.35
N ILE A 453 -19.31 14.41 7.02
CA ILE A 453 -19.45 13.04 7.52
C ILE A 453 -18.62 12.06 6.68
N MET A 454 -18.64 12.16 5.35
CA MET A 454 -17.93 11.20 4.48
C MET A 454 -16.41 11.30 4.64
N TYR A 455 -15.86 12.52 4.69
CA TYR A 455 -14.40 12.72 4.70
C TYR A 455 -13.87 13.24 6.04
N GLY A 456 -14.73 13.82 6.88
CA GLY A 456 -14.33 14.39 8.17
C GLY A 456 -14.54 13.48 9.37
N LEU A 457 -15.35 12.41 9.29
CA LEU A 457 -15.69 11.58 10.45
C LEU A 457 -14.45 10.98 11.15
N TYR A 458 -13.41 10.61 10.40
CA TYR A 458 -12.16 10.07 10.95
C TYR A 458 -11.15 11.15 11.39
N PHE A 459 -11.51 12.42 11.22
CA PHE A 459 -10.85 13.59 11.79
C PHE A 459 -11.67 14.20 12.95
N ASP A 460 -12.59 13.42 13.52
CA ASP A 460 -13.51 13.85 14.58
C ASP A 460 -14.38 15.04 14.18
N CYS A 461 -14.75 15.12 12.90
CA CYS A 461 -15.67 16.14 12.42
C CYS A 461 -17.12 15.69 12.60
N ILE A 462 -17.96 16.62 13.04
CA ILE A 462 -19.41 16.45 13.15
C ILE A 462 -20.13 17.52 12.33
N TRP A 463 -21.31 17.15 11.82
CA TRP A 463 -22.21 18.10 11.19
C TRP A 463 -23.30 18.51 12.16
N SER A 464 -23.30 19.78 12.57
CA SER A 464 -24.33 20.33 13.47
C SER A 464 -24.62 21.78 13.09
N ASN A 465 -25.89 22.21 13.20
CA ASN A 465 -26.31 23.58 12.88
C ASN A 465 -25.85 24.08 11.51
N SER A 466 -25.81 23.18 10.51
CA SER A 466 -25.33 23.46 9.15
C SER A 466 -23.85 23.87 9.04
N ILE A 467 -23.04 23.52 10.04
CA ILE A 467 -21.60 23.76 10.08
C ILE A 467 -20.90 22.44 10.37
N CYS A 468 -19.72 22.25 9.77
CA CYS A 468 -18.82 21.16 10.13
C CYS A 468 -17.83 21.65 11.17
N ALA A 469 -17.77 20.98 12.32
CA ALA A 469 -16.91 21.35 13.44
C ALA A 469 -16.21 20.12 14.00
N HIS A 470 -15.05 20.33 14.61
CA HIS A 470 -14.35 19.30 15.38
C HIS A 470 -15.09 19.03 16.70
N ASP A 471 -15.24 17.76 17.05
CA ASP A 471 -15.83 17.29 18.30
C ASP A 471 -15.21 15.94 18.68
N ASP A 472 -14.43 15.95 19.75
CA ASP A 472 -13.64 14.84 20.25
C ASP A 472 -14.45 13.87 21.14
N GLN A 473 -15.75 14.10 21.32
CA GLN A 473 -16.58 13.23 22.13
C GLN A 473 -16.87 11.90 21.42
N PRO A 474 -16.86 10.76 22.15
CA PRO A 474 -17.23 9.48 21.58
C PRO A 474 -18.68 9.51 21.06
N LYS A 475 -18.87 9.21 19.78
CA LYS A 475 -20.22 9.17 19.16
C LYS A 475 -20.48 7.85 18.46
N ASN A 476 -21.75 7.48 18.42
CA ASN A 476 -22.20 6.36 17.63
C ASN A 476 -22.07 6.70 16.14
N LYS A 477 -21.10 6.09 15.45
CA LYS A 477 -20.88 6.33 14.02
C LYS A 477 -22.14 6.10 13.18
N GLY A 478 -22.97 5.11 13.55
CA GLY A 478 -24.22 4.83 12.86
C GLY A 478 -25.21 6.00 12.91
N GLU A 479 -25.30 6.70 14.04
CA GLU A 479 -26.18 7.87 14.19
C GLU A 479 -25.69 9.06 13.36
N LEU A 480 -24.37 9.17 13.14
CA LEU A 480 -23.78 10.23 12.32
C LEU A 480 -23.89 9.96 10.82
N THR A 481 -23.94 8.68 10.41
CA THR A 481 -23.92 8.28 9.00
C THR A 481 -25.29 7.91 8.42
N VAL A 482 -26.24 7.45 9.24
CA VAL A 482 -27.56 7.00 8.79
C VAL A 482 -28.61 8.07 9.08
N ASP A 483 -29.42 8.43 8.09
CA ASP A 483 -30.53 9.39 8.18
C ASP A 483 -30.14 10.79 8.70
N ASN A 484 -28.84 11.11 8.77
CA ASN A 484 -28.34 12.38 9.28
C ASN A 484 -28.26 13.44 8.17
N CYS A 485 -27.52 13.13 7.09
CA CYS A 485 -27.32 14.06 5.98
C CYS A 485 -28.51 14.14 5.02
N PHE A 486 -29.35 13.12 4.93
CA PHE A 486 -30.61 13.09 4.19
C PHE A 486 -31.47 11.94 4.71
N LYS A 487 -32.79 12.02 4.51
CA LYS A 487 -33.77 11.02 4.95
C LYS A 487 -34.71 10.65 3.81
N ILE A 488 -35.12 9.39 3.76
CA ILE A 488 -36.16 8.95 2.83
C ILE A 488 -37.54 9.26 3.41
N ILE A 489 -38.26 10.17 2.77
CA ILE A 489 -39.61 10.58 3.21
C ILE A 489 -40.73 9.85 2.44
N GLN A 490 -40.46 9.41 1.21
CA GLN A 490 -41.44 8.70 0.39
C GLN A 490 -40.75 7.75 -0.58
N ILE A 491 -41.40 6.62 -0.85
CA ILE A 491 -41.02 5.64 -1.88
C ILE A 491 -42.26 5.27 -2.69
N SER A 492 -42.10 5.05 -4.00
CA SER A 492 -43.17 4.63 -4.91
C SER A 492 -42.60 3.89 -6.13
N PRO A 493 -43.23 2.81 -6.63
CA PRO A 493 -44.35 2.10 -6.02
C PRO A 493 -43.89 1.27 -4.81
N SER A 494 -44.84 0.82 -3.99
CA SER A 494 -44.55 -0.09 -2.85
C SER A 494 -44.53 -1.56 -3.25
N VAL A 495 -44.86 -1.90 -4.51
CA VAL A 495 -45.01 -3.27 -5.00
C VAL A 495 -44.31 -3.41 -6.35
N PHE A 496 -43.43 -4.39 -6.47
CA PHE A 496 -42.75 -4.77 -7.70
C PHE A 496 -43.10 -6.21 -8.05
N LYS A 497 -43.57 -6.42 -9.28
CA LYS A 497 -43.93 -7.74 -9.84
C LYS A 497 -43.36 -7.86 -11.26
N PRO A 498 -43.14 -9.09 -11.78
CA PRO A 498 -42.58 -9.29 -13.12
C PRO A 498 -43.38 -8.61 -14.25
N SER A 499 -44.69 -8.42 -14.05
CA SER A 499 -45.61 -7.80 -15.02
C SER A 499 -45.78 -6.28 -14.87
N LEU A 500 -45.06 -5.65 -13.93
CA LEU A 500 -45.20 -4.22 -13.60
C LEU A 500 -43.90 -3.45 -13.90
N PRO A 501 -43.98 -2.12 -14.09
CA PRO A 501 -42.79 -1.29 -14.20
C PRO A 501 -41.88 -1.47 -12.99
N THR A 502 -40.59 -1.71 -13.23
CA THR A 502 -39.57 -1.85 -12.18
C THR A 502 -39.02 -0.50 -11.70
N ARG A 503 -39.61 0.61 -12.15
CA ARG A 503 -39.13 1.96 -11.82
C ARG A 503 -39.49 2.33 -10.39
N LEU A 504 -38.48 2.56 -9.56
CA LEU A 504 -38.59 3.08 -8.21
C LEU A 504 -38.34 4.58 -8.21
N THR A 505 -39.21 5.33 -7.55
CA THR A 505 -39.09 6.75 -7.22
C THR A 505 -38.94 6.90 -5.71
N ILE A 506 -37.88 7.57 -5.29
CA ILE A 506 -37.56 7.87 -3.90
C ILE A 506 -37.58 9.39 -3.75
N LYS A 507 -38.27 9.90 -2.74
CA LYS A 507 -38.24 11.31 -2.35
C LYS A 507 -37.45 11.44 -1.06
N LEU A 508 -36.44 12.31 -1.09
CA LEU A 508 -35.65 12.71 0.07
C LEU A 508 -36.23 13.96 0.72
N ASP A 509 -35.91 14.16 2.01
CA ASP A 509 -36.22 15.38 2.76
C ASP A 509 -35.54 16.62 2.17
N LYS A 510 -34.32 16.46 1.65
CA LYS A 510 -33.51 17.50 1.02
C LYS A 510 -32.82 17.00 -0.26
N PRO A 511 -32.39 17.89 -1.16
CA PRO A 511 -31.65 17.49 -2.36
C PRO A 511 -30.33 16.81 -2.00
N LEU A 512 -30.04 15.69 -2.67
CA LEU A 512 -28.74 15.04 -2.58
C LEU A 512 -27.76 15.75 -3.51
N LYS A 513 -26.69 16.30 -2.95
CA LYS A 513 -25.54 16.78 -3.72
C LYS A 513 -24.47 15.69 -3.65
N ASN A 514 -24.16 15.10 -4.79
CA ASN A 514 -23.08 14.14 -4.95
C ASN A 514 -21.98 14.72 -5.84
N ASP A 515 -20.73 14.43 -5.49
CA ASP A 515 -19.58 14.74 -6.34
C ASP A 515 -19.30 13.60 -7.34
N SER A 516 -18.55 13.90 -8.40
CA SER A 516 -18.24 12.93 -9.47
C SER A 516 -17.50 11.68 -9.02
N GLN A 517 -16.91 11.73 -7.82
CA GLN A 517 -16.14 10.65 -7.21
C GLN A 517 -16.96 9.81 -6.21
N GLU A 518 -18.22 10.19 -6.01
CA GLU A 518 -19.14 9.55 -5.07
C GLU A 518 -20.15 8.72 -5.84
N GLN A 519 -20.33 7.48 -5.40
CA GLN A 519 -21.26 6.54 -5.99
C GLN A 519 -22.53 6.46 -5.16
N LEU A 520 -23.66 6.68 -5.81
CA LEU A 520 -24.98 6.42 -5.24
C LEU A 520 -25.37 4.96 -5.48
N VAL A 521 -25.72 4.27 -4.40
CA VAL A 521 -26.14 2.88 -4.38
C VAL A 521 -27.53 2.82 -3.77
N ILE A 522 -28.43 2.11 -4.44
CA ILE A 522 -29.81 1.99 -3.98
C ILE A 522 -30.15 0.51 -4.00
N GLN A 523 -30.59 -0.01 -2.86
CA GLN A 523 -30.88 -1.43 -2.70
C GLN A 523 -32.07 -1.72 -1.80
N ALA A 524 -32.66 -2.90 -1.97
CA ALA A 524 -33.75 -3.43 -1.19
C ALA A 524 -33.46 -4.91 -0.87
N GLY A 525 -32.67 -5.15 0.18
CA GLY A 525 -32.03 -6.45 0.38
C GLY A 525 -31.01 -6.72 -0.74
N ASP A 526 -31.11 -7.87 -1.40
CA ASP A 526 -30.23 -8.28 -2.51
C ASP A 526 -30.66 -7.70 -3.88
N ASN A 527 -31.77 -6.94 -3.91
CA ASN A 527 -32.29 -6.29 -5.11
C ASN A 527 -31.63 -4.91 -5.24
N HIS A 528 -30.99 -4.62 -6.37
CA HIS A 528 -30.26 -3.36 -6.57
C HIS A 528 -30.92 -2.51 -7.66
N CYS A 529 -30.72 -1.20 -7.59
CA CYS A 529 -31.21 -0.27 -8.58
C CYS A 529 -30.13 0.07 -9.62
N THR A 530 -30.53 0.14 -10.89
CA THR A 530 -29.74 0.63 -12.03
C THR A 530 -30.35 1.92 -12.59
N ASP A 531 -29.68 2.55 -13.56
CA ASP A 531 -30.21 3.70 -14.32
C ASP A 531 -30.68 4.86 -13.41
N ILE A 532 -29.85 5.16 -12.41
CA ILE A 532 -30.18 6.14 -11.37
C ILE A 532 -30.15 7.55 -11.96
N THR A 533 -31.24 8.29 -11.76
CA THR A 533 -31.39 9.69 -12.15
C THR A 533 -31.81 10.52 -10.94
N ILE A 534 -31.13 11.65 -10.72
CA ILE A 534 -31.39 12.54 -9.58
C ILE A 534 -31.97 13.86 -10.12
N LYS A 535 -33.14 14.26 -9.62
CA LYS A 535 -33.76 15.55 -9.92
C LYS A 535 -34.21 16.21 -8.62
N ARG A 536 -33.44 17.19 -8.15
CA ARG A 536 -33.65 17.86 -6.84
C ARG A 536 -33.63 16.83 -5.71
N SER A 537 -34.74 16.67 -4.98
CA SER A 537 -34.91 15.68 -3.91
C SER A 537 -35.53 14.36 -4.38
N PHE A 538 -35.78 14.19 -5.68
CA PHE A 538 -36.31 12.95 -6.23
C PHE A 538 -35.19 12.14 -6.88
N ILE A 539 -35.13 10.86 -6.54
CA ILE A 539 -34.27 9.88 -7.18
C ILE A 539 -35.18 8.88 -7.91
N ASN A 540 -34.90 8.61 -9.18
CA ASN A 540 -35.58 7.55 -9.92
C ASN A 540 -34.55 6.53 -10.37
N CYS A 541 -34.89 5.26 -10.27
CA CYS A 541 -34.03 4.16 -10.72
C CYS A 541 -34.86 2.96 -11.17
N SER A 542 -34.23 2.04 -11.88
CA SER A 542 -34.83 0.77 -12.32
C SER A 542 -34.41 -0.34 -11.37
N MET A 543 -35.35 -0.98 -10.69
CA MET A 543 -35.06 -2.08 -9.77
C MET A 543 -34.75 -3.36 -10.54
N HIS A 544 -33.56 -3.93 -10.33
CA HIS A 544 -33.21 -5.27 -10.76
C HIS A 544 -33.61 -6.28 -9.68
N LEU A 545 -34.69 -7.03 -9.96
CA LEU A 545 -35.34 -7.91 -8.99
C LEU A 545 -34.70 -9.30 -8.98
N THR A 546 -34.00 -9.63 -7.90
CA THR A 546 -33.27 -10.90 -7.71
C THR A 546 -33.90 -11.78 -6.63
N LYS A 547 -34.57 -11.18 -5.64
CA LYS A 547 -35.07 -11.89 -4.45
C LYS A 547 -36.41 -11.35 -3.99
N SER A 548 -37.37 -12.26 -3.84
CA SER A 548 -38.71 -11.93 -3.34
C SER A 548 -38.70 -11.67 -1.83
N GLY A 549 -39.55 -10.76 -1.36
CA GLY A 549 -39.68 -10.45 0.06
C GLY A 549 -40.13 -9.02 0.35
N HIS A 550 -40.13 -8.66 1.64
CA HIS A 550 -40.44 -7.31 2.11
C HIS A 550 -39.17 -6.64 2.58
N PHE A 551 -38.73 -5.62 1.86
CA PHE A 551 -37.44 -4.97 2.11
C PHE A 551 -37.62 -3.48 2.37
N LYS A 552 -36.80 -2.92 3.26
CA LYS A 552 -36.63 -1.46 3.31
C LYS A 552 -35.74 -1.05 2.13
N ILE A 553 -35.95 0.15 1.62
CA ILE A 553 -35.06 0.78 0.65
C ILE A 553 -33.93 1.44 1.41
N ASP A 554 -32.71 1.09 1.04
CA ASP A 554 -31.48 1.73 1.47
C ASP A 554 -30.95 2.58 0.31
N VAL A 555 -30.66 3.85 0.60
CA VAL A 555 -29.96 4.76 -0.31
C VAL A 555 -28.64 5.12 0.35
N SER A 556 -27.55 4.64 -0.22
CA SER A 556 -26.19 4.82 0.29
C SER A 556 -25.35 5.63 -0.68
N LEU A 557 -24.65 6.64 -0.18
CA LEU A 557 -23.61 7.38 -0.88
C LEU A 557 -22.25 6.92 -0.34
N ARG A 558 -21.38 6.44 -1.23
CA ARG A 558 -20.05 5.92 -0.87
C ARG A 558 -18.97 6.51 -1.76
N SER A 559 -17.74 6.56 -1.26
CA SER A 559 -16.56 6.96 -2.02
C SER A 559 -15.51 5.86 -2.00
N ASP A 560 -15.16 5.38 -3.18
CA ASP A 560 -14.10 4.39 -3.35
C ASP A 560 -12.71 5.03 -3.50
N ARG A 561 -12.56 6.30 -3.08
CA ARG A 561 -11.29 7.01 -3.14
C ARG A 561 -10.37 6.79 -1.95
N TYR A 562 -10.89 6.91 -0.72
CA TYR A 562 -10.09 6.79 0.52
C TYR A 562 -10.56 5.64 1.43
N ALA A 563 -9.64 4.97 2.12
CA ALA A 563 -9.96 3.86 3.03
C ALA A 563 -10.78 4.31 4.25
N ASP A 564 -10.60 5.56 4.67
CA ASP A 564 -11.29 6.23 5.76
C ASP A 564 -12.44 7.12 5.26
N ALA A 565 -12.99 6.87 4.05
CA ALA A 565 -14.25 7.51 3.65
C ALA A 565 -15.45 6.79 4.29
N ALA A 566 -16.27 7.51 5.05
CA ALA A 566 -17.48 6.96 5.65
C ALA A 566 -18.62 6.84 4.62
N VAL A 567 -19.39 5.75 4.69
CA VAL A 567 -20.61 5.60 3.89
C VAL A 567 -21.73 6.38 4.58
N ILE A 568 -22.42 7.25 3.84
CA ILE A 568 -23.60 7.97 4.32
C ILE A 568 -24.81 7.27 3.74
N SER A 569 -25.84 7.00 4.54
CA SER A 569 -27.03 6.28 4.08
C SER A 569 -28.31 6.88 4.63
N ALA A 570 -29.41 6.53 3.98
CA ALA A 570 -30.76 6.74 4.48
C ALA A 570 -31.58 5.47 4.26
N VAL A 571 -32.42 5.14 5.25
CA VAL A 571 -33.19 3.90 5.24
C VAL A 571 -34.68 4.22 5.32
N SER A 572 -35.47 3.62 4.44
CA SER A 572 -36.91 3.89 4.40
C SER A 572 -37.63 3.34 5.63
N THR A 573 -38.61 4.09 6.12
CA THR A 573 -39.51 3.63 7.19
C THR A 573 -40.46 2.55 6.67
N LYS A 574 -41.00 2.74 5.46
CA LYS A 574 -41.87 1.78 4.77
C LYS A 574 -41.07 0.72 4.04
N LYS A 575 -41.65 -0.48 3.90
CA LYS A 575 -41.09 -1.59 3.10
C LYS A 575 -41.73 -1.62 1.71
N VAL A 576 -40.96 -2.07 0.73
CA VAL A 576 -41.46 -2.49 -0.59
C VAL A 576 -41.64 -4.00 -0.60
N TYR A 577 -42.69 -4.47 -1.27
CA TYR A 577 -42.89 -5.87 -1.59
C TYR A 577 -42.32 -6.15 -2.97
N ILE A 578 -41.38 -7.08 -3.03
CA ILE A 578 -40.78 -7.55 -4.29
C ILE A 578 -41.23 -8.99 -4.51
N ASP A 579 -41.80 -9.23 -5.67
CA ASP A 579 -42.07 -10.55 -6.19
C ASP A 579 -41.22 -10.80 -7.44
N VAL A 580 -40.54 -11.94 -7.46
CA VAL A 580 -39.66 -12.37 -8.53
C VAL A 580 -40.19 -13.72 -8.95
N SER A 581 -40.40 -13.92 -10.25
CA SER A 581 -40.68 -15.25 -10.75
C SER A 581 -39.46 -16.12 -10.44
N LYS A 582 -39.57 -16.96 -9.42
CA LYS A 582 -38.58 -18.03 -9.23
C LYS A 582 -38.62 -18.83 -10.52
N GLY A 583 -37.56 -18.75 -11.31
CA GLY A 583 -37.41 -19.62 -12.45
C GLY A 583 -37.48 -21.05 -11.92
N GLN A 584 -38.62 -21.73 -12.13
CA GLN A 584 -38.73 -23.17 -11.90
C GLN A 584 -37.62 -23.92 -12.66
N TYR A 585 -37.07 -23.28 -13.70
CA TYR A 585 -35.93 -23.70 -14.49
C TYR A 585 -34.58 -23.72 -13.76
N THR A 586 -34.27 -22.88 -12.78
CA THR A 586 -32.94 -22.94 -12.11
C THR A 586 -32.81 -24.14 -11.18
N ILE A 587 -33.87 -24.46 -10.44
CA ILE A 587 -33.93 -25.68 -9.60
C ILE A 587 -33.96 -26.92 -10.49
N ALA A 588 -34.76 -26.92 -11.56
CA ALA A 588 -34.80 -28.00 -12.54
C ALA A 588 -33.44 -28.20 -13.24
N MET A 589 -32.73 -27.12 -13.59
CA MET A 589 -31.39 -27.16 -14.18
C MET A 589 -30.34 -27.63 -13.18
N LEU A 590 -30.39 -27.20 -11.91
CA LEU A 590 -29.51 -27.71 -10.84
C LEU A 590 -29.73 -29.22 -10.60
N PHE A 591 -30.99 -29.67 -10.60
CA PHE A 591 -31.33 -31.10 -10.53
C PHE A 591 -30.82 -31.85 -11.76
N LEU A 592 -30.98 -31.33 -12.97
CA LEU A 592 -30.44 -31.91 -14.21
C LEU A 592 -28.92 -32.00 -14.16
N ILE A 593 -28.22 -30.95 -13.71
CA ILE A 593 -26.77 -30.95 -13.55
C ILE A 593 -26.34 -32.00 -12.52
N PHE A 594 -27.03 -32.09 -11.38
CA PHE A 594 -26.77 -33.11 -10.36
C PHE A 594 -26.99 -34.54 -10.89
N LEU A 595 -28.03 -34.75 -11.69
CA LEU A 595 -28.37 -36.04 -12.30
C LEU A 595 -27.38 -36.46 -13.39
N VAL A 596 -26.89 -35.51 -14.18
CA VAL A 596 -25.78 -35.72 -15.12
C VAL A 596 -24.47 -36.01 -14.37
N PHE A 597 -24.19 -35.32 -13.27
CA PHE A 597 -22.96 -35.55 -12.48
C PHE A 597 -22.95 -36.93 -11.81
N THR A 598 -24.08 -37.32 -11.22
CA THR A 598 -24.23 -38.64 -10.58
C THR A 598 -24.20 -39.77 -11.59
N THR A 599 -24.80 -39.61 -12.77
CA THR A 599 -24.67 -40.61 -13.85
C THR A 599 -23.23 -40.69 -14.38
N PHE A 600 -22.53 -39.57 -14.52
CA PHE A 600 -21.12 -39.58 -14.94
C PHE A 600 -20.21 -40.26 -13.90
N LEU A 601 -20.45 -40.02 -12.61
CA LEU A 601 -19.77 -40.70 -11.51
C LEU A 601 -20.09 -42.21 -11.50
N LEU A 602 -21.34 -42.60 -11.75
CA LEU A 602 -21.74 -44.01 -11.87
C LEU A 602 -21.10 -44.69 -13.08
N VAL A 603 -21.04 -44.03 -14.24
CA VAL A 603 -20.40 -44.57 -15.45
C VAL A 603 -18.88 -44.67 -15.28
N THR A 604 -18.24 -43.67 -14.66
CA THR A 604 -16.80 -43.74 -14.37
C THR A 604 -16.49 -44.77 -13.28
N TYR A 605 -17.31 -44.90 -12.24
CA TYR A 605 -17.19 -45.94 -11.22
C TYR A 605 -17.39 -47.35 -11.81
N THR A 606 -18.40 -47.54 -12.66
CA THR A 606 -18.66 -48.84 -13.32
C THR A 606 -17.59 -49.18 -14.36
N ASN A 607 -17.05 -48.20 -15.10
CA ASN A 607 -15.93 -48.42 -16.01
C ASN A 607 -14.60 -48.65 -15.26
N TYR A 608 -14.38 -47.99 -14.13
CA TYR A 608 -13.23 -48.24 -13.26
C TYR A 608 -13.29 -49.65 -12.67
N ASN A 609 -14.48 -50.11 -12.21
CA ASN A 609 -14.69 -51.49 -11.75
C ASN A 609 -14.61 -52.53 -12.89
N LYS A 610 -15.03 -52.21 -14.12
CA LYS A 610 -14.83 -53.12 -15.27
C LYS A 610 -13.36 -53.22 -15.68
N LYS A 611 -12.58 -52.15 -15.56
CA LYS A 611 -11.16 -52.13 -15.92
C LYS A 611 -10.26 -52.78 -14.85
N HIS A 612 -10.58 -52.61 -13.56
CA HIS A 612 -9.83 -53.24 -12.46
C HIS A 612 -10.42 -54.56 -11.93
N GLY A 613 -11.66 -54.92 -12.31
CA GLY A 613 -12.26 -56.22 -11.97
C GLY A 613 -11.51 -57.41 -12.61
N ASN A 614 -10.90 -57.20 -13.78
CA ASN A 614 -10.08 -58.22 -14.44
C ASN A 614 -8.68 -58.35 -13.82
N GLU A 615 -8.06 -57.26 -13.36
CA GLU A 615 -6.76 -57.30 -12.65
C GLU A 615 -6.89 -57.94 -11.25
N PHE A 616 -8.03 -57.75 -10.57
CA PHE A 616 -8.26 -58.33 -9.24
C PHE A 616 -8.48 -59.86 -9.30
N LEU A 617 -9.00 -60.39 -10.42
CA LEU A 617 -9.13 -61.83 -10.67
C LEU A 617 -7.78 -62.49 -10.98
N GLU A 618 -6.89 -61.82 -11.72
CA GLU A 618 -5.52 -62.30 -11.95
C GLU A 618 -4.68 -62.29 -10.66
N PHE A 619 -4.80 -61.24 -9.84
CA PHE A 619 -4.06 -61.13 -8.58
C PHE A 619 -4.46 -62.22 -7.57
N LYS A 620 -5.74 -62.60 -7.52
CA LYS A 620 -6.24 -63.72 -6.69
C LYS A 620 -5.73 -65.08 -7.17
N ARG A 621 -5.55 -65.29 -8.48
CA ARG A 621 -4.98 -66.53 -9.04
C ARG A 621 -3.49 -66.65 -8.72
N SER A 622 -2.73 -65.56 -8.87
CA SER A 622 -1.30 -65.46 -8.55
C SER A 622 -1.01 -65.72 -7.06
N THR A 623 -1.75 -65.09 -6.14
CA THR A 623 -1.57 -65.29 -4.69
C THR A 623 -1.94 -66.70 -4.22
N ARG A 624 -2.89 -67.38 -4.89
CA ARG A 624 -3.23 -68.78 -4.59
C ARG A 624 -2.11 -69.74 -5.03
N ILE A 625 -1.49 -69.49 -6.18
CA ILE A 625 -0.32 -70.25 -6.67
C ILE A 625 0.89 -70.02 -5.75
N MET A 626 1.17 -68.78 -5.33
CA MET A 626 2.24 -68.47 -4.36
C MET A 626 2.03 -69.12 -2.98
N LYS A 627 0.78 -69.23 -2.50
CA LYS A 627 0.47 -69.96 -1.25
C LYS A 627 0.68 -71.46 -1.36
N ILE A 628 0.46 -72.05 -2.54
CA ILE A 628 0.71 -73.48 -2.79
C ILE A 628 2.23 -73.73 -2.91
N ALA A 629 2.96 -72.88 -3.62
CA ALA A 629 4.42 -72.98 -3.76
C ALA A 629 5.16 -72.79 -2.43
N SER A 630 4.74 -71.84 -1.59
CA SER A 630 5.36 -71.62 -0.27
C SER A 630 5.06 -72.73 0.74
N LYS A 631 3.89 -73.39 0.66
CA LYS A 631 3.60 -74.61 1.45
C LYS A 631 4.46 -75.80 1.01
N SER A 632 4.65 -75.97 -0.30
CA SER A 632 5.55 -77.00 -0.86
C SER A 632 7.01 -76.78 -0.40
N MET A 633 7.51 -75.54 -0.45
CA MET A 633 8.88 -75.22 0.00
C MET A 633 9.09 -75.38 1.52
N LYS A 634 8.09 -75.06 2.36
CA LYS A 634 8.17 -75.30 3.81
C LYS A 634 8.14 -76.79 4.18
N SER A 635 7.48 -77.64 3.38
CA SER A 635 7.47 -79.09 3.60
C SER A 635 8.82 -79.76 3.30
N LYS A 636 9.59 -79.24 2.33
CA LYS A 636 10.96 -79.73 2.02
C LYS A 636 12.01 -79.37 3.06
N LYS A 637 11.82 -78.29 3.84
CA LYS A 637 12.74 -77.90 4.91
C LYS A 637 12.54 -78.68 6.22
N PHE A 638 11.36 -79.27 6.42
CA PHE A 638 11.03 -80.06 7.62
C PHE A 638 11.40 -81.56 7.53
N SER A 639 11.75 -82.07 6.34
CA SER A 639 12.20 -83.47 6.17
C SER A 639 13.70 -83.68 6.42
N LEU A 640 14.50 -82.61 6.53
CA LEU A 640 15.95 -82.70 6.72
C LEU A 640 16.40 -82.57 8.20
N SER A 641 15.59 -82.04 9.11
CA SER A 641 16.02 -81.80 10.51
C SER A 641 15.56 -82.85 11.53
N ARG A 642 14.96 -83.97 11.10
CA ARG A 642 14.38 -84.99 12.01
C ARG A 642 15.05 -86.37 11.88
N LYS A 643 16.38 -86.41 11.88
CA LYS A 643 17.18 -87.61 12.22
C LYS A 643 18.38 -87.20 13.09
N SER A 644 18.15 -87.06 14.39
CA SER A 644 19.08 -87.47 15.46
C SER A 644 18.60 -86.95 16.82
N SER A 645 18.10 -87.87 17.63
CA SER A 645 18.13 -87.77 19.09
C SER A 645 18.08 -89.20 19.62
N PRO A 646 18.85 -89.53 20.65
CA PRO A 646 18.47 -90.66 21.50
C PRO A 646 18.32 -90.28 22.97
N ILE A 647 17.13 -90.63 23.45
CA ILE A 647 16.87 -91.50 24.61
C ILE A 647 16.92 -90.90 26.03
N MET A 648 15.72 -90.85 26.62
CA MET A 648 15.38 -90.75 28.04
C MET A 648 15.82 -91.95 28.88
N LYS A 649 16.08 -91.71 30.17
CA LYS A 649 15.55 -92.48 31.33
C LYS A 649 15.75 -91.60 32.58
N LYS A 650 14.68 -91.08 33.20
CA LYS A 650 13.80 -91.67 34.22
C LYS A 650 14.54 -92.05 35.51
N LEU A 651 14.28 -91.32 36.60
CA LEU A 651 14.68 -91.67 37.96
C LEU A 651 13.43 -91.79 38.82
N THR A 652 13.23 -92.96 39.45
CA THR A 652 12.86 -93.12 40.87
C THR A 652 12.67 -94.60 41.19
N HIS A 653 13.58 -95.15 41.98
CA HIS A 653 13.27 -95.97 43.15
C HIS A 653 14.26 -95.47 44.21
N PHE A 654 13.76 -94.78 45.25
CA PHE A 654 13.20 -95.35 46.48
C PHE A 654 14.31 -95.82 47.41
N ARG A 655 13.97 -95.85 48.68
CA ARG A 655 14.26 -97.07 49.41
C ARG A 655 13.08 -98.00 49.22
#